data_AF-A0AAU4VQA0-F1
#
_entry.id   AF-A0AAU4VQA0-F1
#
_cell.length_a   1.000
_cell.length_b   1.000
_cell.length_c   1.000
_cell.angle_alpha   90.00
_cell.angle_beta   90.00
_cell.angle_gamma   90.00
#
_symmetry.space_group_name_H-M   'P 1'
#
loop_
_entity.id
_entity.type
_entity.pdbx_description
1 polymer ?
#
loop_
_entity_poly.entity_id
_entity_poly.type
_entity_poly.pdbx_seq_one_letter_code
_entity_poly.pdbx_strand_id
1 'polypeptide(L)'
;MVDHAYEMLELLNREAPAAAFDDVVRKARESGLSGDALAQLTRARDQSLGIRALFVRRQQREAGLAALVDTARDLTLPYDLDELLKVITRRARLLLGLDMAWVSFDDLEEQCSRVRSADGHASALTIGFAIPLTGGGVGKRAADGSAPFWSADYMNDKTFQHSPVIDEVVQAEGLHAVMAVPLRHAGTALGALYVADRNIRHFTPDEVSLMSSLADLATVAIEKARLLEQTRYEVVELEQDTSRALDSSTTARLLRETHGRLLDLVLQGGGLGRLAAEAVKGLDGTLLVRDAAGRNLACPGGEPPVLNEAEVRTVLLDAHTDRQPRSTGDGVWIASVAAGDEMLGTLILSCAEPVTDRQVQLLALTAQVTAVVLLMEQGMAAAEGHMRDEFFHDLLRGTSLSPVQIAEQSRRLALNLDEPHVIVIARPEGGVQGRVVAWAASYANRHHGLKSVDGDVVVLLLPGTEAGAIARTASRELSEVLGKPVTAGSAGPVDDPAGIVHMYQEARRVLDAVAALTGAGSTASPEELGFLGVLLSEKPNIAGFINETIGPVLDYDDQQYTELIRTMEAYFASANSPSRAAESLHVHPNTVSRRLERITEILGEDWQKPTQALQVQLALQLQRTRQALNKKAPRTGQPRQIIG
;
A
#
# COMPACT_ATOMS: atom_id res chain seq x y z
N MET A 1 82.39 66.85 -43.28
CA MET A 1 81.37 66.95 -42.20
C MET A 1 79.98 66.55 -42.72
N VAL A 2 79.51 67.11 -43.84
CA VAL A 2 78.24 66.71 -44.50
C VAL A 2 78.19 65.21 -44.84
N ASP A 3 79.25 64.66 -45.44
CA ASP A 3 79.27 63.24 -45.83
C ASP A 3 79.17 62.28 -44.63
N HIS A 4 79.77 62.63 -43.49
CA HIS A 4 79.76 61.79 -42.30
C HIS A 4 78.41 61.87 -41.56
N ALA A 5 77.73 63.02 -41.62
CA ALA A 5 76.38 63.16 -41.10
C ALA A 5 75.36 62.38 -41.96
N TYR A 6 75.55 62.37 -43.28
CA TYR A 6 74.76 61.55 -44.20
C TYR A 6 74.97 60.05 -43.96
N GLU A 7 76.23 59.62 -43.73
CA GLU A 7 76.55 58.24 -43.36
C GLU A 7 75.85 57.79 -42.06
N MET A 8 75.78 58.66 -41.04
CA MET A 8 75.04 58.37 -39.80
C MET A 8 73.53 58.17 -40.04
N LEU A 9 72.92 58.93 -40.97
CA LEU A 9 71.50 58.78 -41.33
C LEU A 9 71.27 57.48 -42.12
N GLU A 10 72.17 57.09 -43.02
CA GLU A 10 72.07 55.80 -43.71
C GLU A 10 72.19 54.61 -42.74
N LEU A 11 73.07 54.71 -41.74
CA LEU A 11 73.20 53.70 -40.69
C LEU A 11 71.93 53.59 -39.83
N LEU A 12 71.25 54.71 -39.54
CA LEU A 12 69.95 54.69 -38.85
C LEU A 12 68.86 54.03 -39.72
N ASN A 13 68.79 54.39 -41.00
CA ASN A 13 67.78 53.86 -41.91
C ASN A 13 67.90 52.35 -42.17
N ARG A 14 69.11 51.79 -42.02
CA ARG A 14 69.36 50.34 -42.14
C ARG A 14 69.46 49.61 -40.80
N GLU A 15 69.15 50.29 -39.68
CA GLU A 15 69.20 49.74 -38.32
C GLU A 15 70.55 49.07 -37.97
N ALA A 16 71.66 49.69 -38.39
CA ALA A 16 72.99 49.13 -38.20
C ALA A 16 73.37 48.94 -36.69
N PRO A 17 74.29 48.00 -36.37
CA PRO A 17 74.74 47.78 -34.98
C PRO A 17 75.49 48.98 -34.39
N ALA A 18 75.54 49.07 -33.05
CA ALA A 18 76.20 50.18 -32.31
C ALA A 18 77.60 50.50 -32.80
N ALA A 19 78.40 49.45 -32.97
CA ALA A 19 79.79 49.53 -33.39
C ALA A 19 79.95 50.28 -34.74
N ALA A 20 78.97 50.17 -35.65
CA ALA A 20 79.03 50.84 -36.95
C ALA A 20 78.99 52.37 -36.82
N PHE A 21 78.28 52.90 -35.83
CA PHE A 21 78.21 54.34 -35.56
C PHE A 21 79.51 54.85 -34.91
N ASP A 22 80.12 54.05 -34.04
CA ASP A 22 81.42 54.36 -33.43
C ASP A 22 82.54 54.36 -34.47
N ASP A 23 82.46 53.45 -35.45
CA ASP A 23 83.42 53.35 -36.54
C ASP A 23 83.45 54.60 -37.44
N VAL A 24 82.31 55.29 -37.65
CA VAL A 24 82.27 56.55 -38.42
C VAL A 24 83.07 57.65 -37.71
N VAL A 25 82.93 57.77 -36.38
CA VAL A 25 83.70 58.73 -35.58
C VAL A 25 85.19 58.38 -35.57
N ARG A 26 85.51 57.08 -35.48
CA ARG A 26 86.89 56.58 -35.50
C ARG A 26 87.59 56.88 -36.82
N LYS A 27 86.97 56.55 -37.97
CA LYS A 27 87.50 56.82 -39.31
C LYS A 27 87.67 58.32 -39.58
N ALA A 28 86.75 59.15 -39.09
CA ALA A 28 86.86 60.61 -39.19
C ALA A 28 88.09 61.15 -38.44
N ARG A 29 88.37 60.60 -37.25
CA ARG A 29 89.56 60.97 -36.46
C ARG A 29 90.85 60.53 -37.17
N GLU A 30 90.88 59.31 -37.72
CA GLU A 30 92.03 58.76 -38.46
C GLU A 30 92.34 59.54 -39.75
N SER A 31 91.32 60.14 -40.39
CA SER A 31 91.48 60.99 -41.59
C SER A 31 91.81 62.45 -41.30
N GLY A 32 92.09 62.81 -40.03
CA GLY A 32 92.59 64.13 -39.64
C GLY A 32 91.54 65.14 -39.16
N LEU A 33 90.27 64.72 -39.03
CA LEU A 33 89.21 65.59 -38.50
C LEU A 33 89.46 65.86 -36.99
N SER A 34 89.59 67.13 -36.60
CA SER A 34 89.91 67.53 -35.23
C SER A 34 89.14 68.79 -34.77
N GLY A 35 89.22 69.10 -33.48
CA GLY A 35 88.57 70.28 -32.89
C GLY A 35 87.04 70.20 -32.92
N ASP A 36 86.40 71.32 -33.25
CA ASP A 36 84.96 71.50 -33.11
C ASP A 36 84.13 70.59 -34.03
N ALA A 37 84.66 70.26 -35.23
CA ALA A 37 84.01 69.37 -36.18
C ALA A 37 83.91 67.92 -35.68
N LEU A 38 84.94 67.42 -34.96
CA LEU A 38 84.91 66.10 -34.35
C LEU A 38 83.95 66.03 -33.16
N ALA A 39 83.86 67.12 -32.39
CA ALA A 39 82.90 67.24 -31.28
C ALA A 39 81.44 67.26 -31.77
N GLN A 40 81.18 67.88 -32.93
CA GLN A 40 79.85 67.84 -33.58
C GLN A 40 79.51 66.43 -34.10
N LEU A 41 80.46 65.74 -34.73
CA LEU A 41 80.24 64.36 -35.20
C LEU A 41 80.03 63.37 -34.04
N THR A 42 80.72 63.56 -32.92
CA THR A 42 80.52 62.75 -31.72
C THR A 42 79.12 62.96 -31.13
N ARG A 43 78.65 64.22 -31.07
CA ARG A 43 77.27 64.52 -30.66
C ARG A 43 76.23 63.91 -31.61
N ALA A 44 76.47 63.96 -32.92
CA ALA A 44 75.60 63.31 -33.91
C ALA A 44 75.56 61.79 -33.72
N ARG A 45 76.70 61.15 -33.43
CA ARG A 45 76.77 59.73 -33.07
C ARG A 45 75.92 59.41 -31.84
N ASP A 46 76.06 60.19 -30.77
CA ASP A 46 75.31 59.96 -29.53
C ASP A 46 73.79 60.14 -29.74
N GLN A 47 73.38 61.15 -30.53
CA GLN A 47 71.98 61.34 -30.92
C GLN A 47 71.45 60.16 -31.77
N SER A 48 72.22 59.69 -32.74
CA SER A 48 71.86 58.52 -33.55
C SER A 48 71.73 57.26 -32.70
N LEU A 49 72.67 57.01 -31.78
CA LEU A 49 72.56 55.89 -30.84
C LEU A 49 71.32 56.02 -29.94
N GLY A 50 70.96 57.24 -29.52
CA GLY A 50 69.72 57.52 -28.79
C GLY A 50 68.46 57.21 -29.61
N ILE A 51 68.41 57.61 -30.87
CA ILE A 51 67.30 57.30 -31.79
C ILE A 51 67.18 55.79 -32.01
N ARG A 52 68.30 55.08 -32.23
CA ARG A 52 68.26 53.61 -32.38
C ARG A 52 67.76 52.93 -31.11
N ALA A 53 68.18 53.37 -29.94
CA ALA A 53 67.69 52.83 -28.68
C ALA A 53 66.17 53.00 -28.53
N LEU A 54 65.60 54.11 -28.99
CA LEU A 54 64.14 54.32 -29.03
C LEU A 54 63.44 53.36 -30.00
N PHE A 55 64.00 53.12 -31.20
CA PHE A 55 63.45 52.16 -32.16
C PHE A 55 63.46 50.73 -31.62
N VAL A 56 64.59 50.26 -31.07
CA VAL A 56 64.71 48.93 -30.46
C VAL A 56 63.68 48.76 -29.34
N ARG A 57 63.53 49.77 -28.48
CA ARG A 57 62.56 49.75 -27.38
C ARG A 57 61.12 49.70 -27.90
N ARG A 58 60.80 50.43 -28.97
CA ARG A 58 59.48 50.40 -29.61
C ARG A 58 59.19 49.03 -30.24
N GLN A 59 60.14 48.46 -30.95
CA GLN A 59 60.00 47.13 -31.57
C GLN A 59 59.81 46.03 -30.52
N GLN A 60 60.57 46.08 -29.42
CA GLN A 60 60.38 45.18 -28.27
C GLN A 60 58.98 45.34 -27.66
N ARG A 61 58.48 46.57 -27.52
CA ARG A 61 57.14 46.84 -27.01
C ARG A 61 56.05 46.32 -27.95
N GLU A 62 56.19 46.52 -29.26
CA GLU A 62 55.25 46.01 -30.27
C GLU A 62 55.23 44.46 -30.29
N ALA A 63 56.40 43.81 -30.25
CA ALA A 63 56.50 42.36 -30.16
C ALA A 63 55.89 41.80 -28.86
N GLY A 64 56.15 42.46 -27.72
CA GLY A 64 55.55 42.10 -26.44
C GLY A 64 54.02 42.20 -26.44
N LEU A 65 53.47 43.29 -27.01
CA LEU A 65 52.02 43.45 -27.15
C LEU A 65 51.39 42.38 -28.05
N ALA A 66 52.04 42.03 -29.17
CA ALA A 66 51.57 40.95 -30.04
C ALA A 66 51.52 39.60 -29.29
N ALA A 67 52.59 39.28 -28.54
CA ALA A 67 52.64 38.07 -27.73
C ALA A 67 51.59 38.05 -26.60
N LEU A 68 51.28 39.20 -26.00
CA LEU A 68 50.18 39.33 -25.02
C LEU A 68 48.81 39.07 -25.65
N VAL A 69 48.55 39.58 -26.86
CA VAL A 69 47.28 39.33 -27.57
C VAL A 69 47.11 37.84 -27.91
N ASP A 70 48.17 37.20 -28.38
CA ASP A 70 48.14 35.75 -28.64
C ASP A 70 47.93 34.95 -27.34
N THR A 71 48.56 35.38 -26.24
CA THR A 71 48.35 34.77 -24.92
C THR A 71 46.91 34.97 -24.46
N ALA A 72 46.34 36.17 -24.59
CA ALA A 72 44.95 36.44 -24.22
C ALA A 72 43.97 35.52 -24.96
N ARG A 73 44.18 35.30 -26.26
CA ARG A 73 43.37 34.37 -27.07
C ARG A 73 43.46 32.95 -26.54
N ASP A 74 44.65 32.45 -26.27
CA ASP A 74 44.83 31.10 -25.72
C ASP A 74 44.16 30.94 -24.36
N LEU A 75 44.28 31.94 -23.48
CA LEU A 75 43.63 31.93 -22.16
C LEU A 75 42.09 31.95 -22.24
N THR A 76 41.49 32.24 -23.39
CA THR A 76 40.02 32.15 -23.57
C THR A 76 39.50 30.75 -23.85
N LEU A 77 40.38 29.82 -24.24
CA LEU A 77 40.04 28.43 -24.54
C LEU A 77 39.50 27.73 -23.28
N PRO A 78 38.64 26.71 -23.44
CA PRO A 78 37.96 26.03 -22.34
C PRO A 78 38.88 25.01 -21.66
N TYR A 79 39.95 25.49 -21.04
CA TYR A 79 40.83 24.67 -20.20
C TYR A 79 40.20 24.43 -18.81
N ASP A 80 40.52 23.29 -18.21
CA ASP A 80 40.38 23.14 -16.75
C ASP A 80 41.42 24.02 -16.03
N LEU A 81 41.26 24.20 -14.71
CA LEU A 81 42.11 25.12 -13.97
C LEU A 81 43.60 24.73 -14.04
N ASP A 82 43.93 23.45 -13.96
CA ASP A 82 45.32 22.99 -13.91
C ASP A 82 46.01 23.09 -15.28
N GLU A 83 45.30 22.80 -16.38
CA GLU A 83 45.78 23.03 -17.75
C GLU A 83 45.97 24.53 -18.01
N LEU A 84 45.03 25.36 -17.61
CA LEU A 84 45.12 26.82 -17.75
C LEU A 84 46.36 27.36 -17.04
N LEU A 85 46.63 26.90 -15.81
CA LEU A 85 47.80 27.33 -15.04
C LEU A 85 49.12 26.93 -15.69
N LYS A 86 49.19 25.77 -16.37
CA LYS A 86 50.37 25.37 -17.16
C LYS A 86 50.57 26.26 -18.38
N VAL A 87 49.47 26.66 -19.04
CA VAL A 87 49.52 27.60 -20.16
C VAL A 87 50.03 28.96 -19.68
N ILE A 88 49.52 29.47 -18.56
CA ILE A 88 49.93 30.77 -17.97
C ILE A 88 51.43 30.77 -17.66
N THR A 89 51.94 29.78 -16.93
CA THR A 89 53.37 29.73 -16.55
C THR A 89 54.27 29.62 -17.76
N ARG A 90 53.93 28.76 -18.73
CA ARG A 90 54.68 28.63 -19.98
C ARG A 90 54.70 29.95 -20.77
N ARG A 91 53.56 30.64 -20.87
CA ARG A 91 53.46 31.92 -21.58
C ARG A 91 54.25 33.02 -20.88
N ALA A 92 54.17 33.10 -19.55
CA ALA A 92 54.96 34.04 -18.74
C ALA A 92 56.46 33.88 -18.97
N ARG A 93 56.94 32.64 -18.98
CA ARG A 93 58.35 32.33 -19.23
C ARG A 93 58.80 32.74 -20.63
N LEU A 94 58.02 32.39 -21.65
CA LEU A 94 58.35 32.69 -23.05
C LEU A 94 58.27 34.19 -23.39
N LEU A 95 57.37 34.93 -22.73
CA LEU A 95 57.10 36.33 -23.02
C LEU A 95 58.33 37.24 -22.77
N LEU A 96 59.09 36.94 -21.72
CA LEU A 96 60.32 37.65 -21.37
C LEU A 96 61.61 36.86 -21.65
N GLY A 97 61.48 35.64 -22.19
CA GLY A 97 62.62 34.75 -22.44
C GLY A 97 63.37 34.32 -21.17
N LEU A 98 62.62 34.03 -20.11
CA LEU A 98 63.17 33.70 -18.78
C LEU A 98 63.37 32.19 -18.60
N ASP A 99 64.12 31.81 -17.58
CA ASP A 99 64.41 30.41 -17.29
C ASP A 99 63.24 29.70 -16.61
N MET A 100 62.47 30.42 -15.79
CA MET A 100 61.45 29.81 -14.95
C MET A 100 60.24 30.72 -14.72
N ALA A 101 59.06 30.11 -14.57
CA ALA A 101 57.84 30.78 -14.13
C ALA A 101 56.98 29.85 -13.28
N TRP A 102 56.29 30.37 -12.28
CA TRP A 102 55.34 29.59 -11.47
C TRP A 102 54.18 30.46 -10.97
N VAL A 103 53.06 29.81 -10.64
CA VAL A 103 51.91 30.45 -10.01
C VAL A 103 51.68 29.83 -8.65
N SER A 104 51.43 30.67 -7.65
CA SER A 104 50.92 30.25 -6.34
C SER A 104 49.55 30.84 -6.07
N PHE A 105 48.76 30.14 -5.26
CA PHE A 105 47.51 30.66 -4.70
C PHE A 105 47.59 30.72 -3.19
N ASP A 106 46.99 31.77 -2.65
CA ASP A 106 46.94 32.00 -1.21
C ASP A 106 45.82 31.16 -0.59
N ASP A 107 46.18 30.46 0.48
CA ASP A 107 45.30 29.70 1.36
C ASP A 107 45.24 30.43 2.71
N LEU A 108 44.16 31.18 2.90
CA LEU A 108 43.98 32.03 4.09
C LEU A 108 43.68 31.21 5.35
N GLU A 109 43.16 29.98 5.22
CA GLU A 109 42.90 29.11 6.36
C GLU A 109 44.22 28.56 6.91
N GLU A 110 45.10 28.09 6.03
CA GLU A 110 46.40 27.57 6.41
C GLU A 110 47.50 28.64 6.51
N GLN A 111 47.17 29.90 6.23
CA GLN A 111 48.12 31.03 6.24
C GLN A 111 49.36 30.78 5.38
N CYS A 112 49.20 30.15 4.22
CA CYS A 112 50.30 29.85 3.28
C CYS A 112 49.91 30.13 1.83
N SER A 113 50.90 30.35 0.96
CA SER A 113 50.74 30.41 -0.49
C SER A 113 51.30 29.13 -1.10
N ARG A 114 50.46 28.37 -1.81
CA ARG A 114 50.85 27.07 -2.37
C ARG A 114 51.12 27.18 -3.86
N VAL A 115 52.24 26.62 -4.30
CA VAL A 115 52.57 26.51 -5.72
C VAL A 115 51.56 25.59 -6.40
N ARG A 116 50.92 26.07 -7.47
CA ARG A 116 49.93 25.31 -8.24
C ARG A 116 50.43 24.85 -9.59
N SER A 117 51.34 25.59 -10.19
CA SER A 117 51.95 25.26 -11.47
C SER A 117 53.33 25.89 -11.56
N ALA A 118 54.28 25.21 -12.22
CA ALA A 118 55.61 25.71 -12.48
C ALA A 118 56.10 25.20 -13.86
N ASP A 119 56.82 26.04 -14.60
CA ASP A 119 57.46 25.73 -15.88
C ASP A 119 58.94 26.17 -15.84
N GLY A 120 59.84 25.34 -16.37
CA GLY A 120 61.29 25.60 -16.38
C GLY A 120 62.07 25.26 -15.10
N HIS A 121 61.42 24.63 -14.11
CA HIS A 121 62.04 24.20 -12.85
C HIS A 121 62.99 23.00 -13.05
N ALA A 122 64.04 22.91 -12.23
CA ALA A 122 64.97 21.79 -12.25
C ALA A 122 64.58 20.67 -11.26
N SER A 123 64.04 20.97 -10.06
CA SER A 123 63.45 19.96 -9.15
C SER A 123 62.94 20.47 -7.77
N ALA A 124 63.38 21.63 -7.27
CA ALA A 124 63.16 22.02 -5.87
C ALA A 124 61.79 22.67 -5.61
N LEU A 125 61.17 23.25 -6.64
CA LEU A 125 59.90 23.96 -6.56
C LEU A 125 58.77 23.05 -7.10
N THR A 126 58.27 22.15 -6.26
CA THR A 126 57.24 21.17 -6.61
C THR A 126 55.82 21.74 -6.47
N ILE A 127 54.88 21.21 -7.26
CA ILE A 127 53.45 21.51 -7.08
C ILE A 127 53.03 21.11 -5.66
N GLY A 128 52.36 22.01 -4.95
CA GLY A 128 51.95 21.85 -3.56
C GLY A 128 52.93 22.41 -2.52
N PHE A 129 54.12 22.89 -2.94
CA PHE A 129 55.05 23.55 -2.03
C PHE A 129 54.40 24.79 -1.38
N ALA A 130 54.41 24.82 -0.05
CA ALA A 130 53.72 25.83 0.75
C ALA A 130 54.70 26.89 1.29
N ILE A 131 54.42 28.14 0.99
CA ILE A 131 55.21 29.31 1.42
C ILE A 131 54.41 30.05 2.49
N PRO A 132 54.89 30.17 3.75
CA PRO A 132 54.16 30.88 4.79
C PRO A 132 53.88 32.34 4.43
N LEU A 133 52.63 32.81 4.58
CA LEU A 133 52.23 34.20 4.29
C LEU A 133 52.80 35.22 5.31
N THR A 134 53.29 34.72 6.45
CA THR A 134 53.91 35.49 7.53
C THR A 134 55.42 35.70 7.33
N GLY A 135 56.02 35.06 6.33
CA GLY A 135 57.44 35.19 6.00
C GLY A 135 57.78 36.40 5.12
N GLY A 136 59.07 36.55 4.82
CA GLY A 136 59.58 37.54 3.86
C GLY A 136 59.54 37.06 2.40
N GLY A 137 60.31 37.71 1.53
CA GLY A 137 60.48 37.36 0.12
C GLY A 137 59.81 38.31 -0.86
N VAL A 138 60.09 38.09 -2.14
CA VAL A 138 59.56 38.92 -3.24
C VAL A 138 58.03 38.84 -3.35
N GLY A 139 57.45 37.66 -3.08
CA GLY A 139 56.00 37.44 -3.09
C GLY A 139 55.27 38.26 -2.04
N LYS A 140 55.79 38.26 -0.80
CA LYS A 140 55.24 39.06 0.30
C LYS A 140 55.26 40.56 -0.01
N ARG A 141 56.39 41.05 -0.54
CA ARG A 141 56.53 42.46 -0.94
C ARG A 141 55.56 42.85 -2.05
N ALA A 142 55.34 41.96 -3.01
CA ALA A 142 54.38 42.21 -4.08
C ALA A 142 52.93 42.23 -3.57
N ALA A 143 52.59 41.31 -2.66
CA ALA A 143 51.26 41.27 -2.02
C ALA A 143 51.01 42.52 -1.17
N ASP A 144 51.92 42.88 -0.26
CA ASP A 144 51.79 44.03 0.65
C ASP A 144 51.75 45.35 -0.12
N GLY A 145 52.58 45.48 -1.16
CA GLY A 145 52.63 46.67 -2.02
C GLY A 145 51.51 46.73 -3.05
N SER A 146 50.74 45.64 -3.22
CA SER A 146 49.70 45.55 -4.25
C SER A 146 50.20 45.86 -5.66
N ALA A 147 51.49 45.60 -5.92
CA ALA A 147 52.20 45.96 -7.13
C ALA A 147 53.35 44.96 -7.38
N PRO A 148 53.82 44.80 -8.63
CA PRO A 148 54.97 43.95 -8.92
C PRO A 148 56.19 44.32 -8.07
N PHE A 149 56.89 43.32 -7.57
CA PHE A 149 58.17 43.49 -6.88
C PHE A 149 59.21 42.53 -7.47
N TRP A 150 60.44 43.00 -7.62
CA TRP A 150 61.51 42.20 -8.19
C TRP A 150 62.86 42.52 -7.57
N SER A 151 63.77 41.56 -7.66
CA SER A 151 65.18 41.70 -7.31
C SER A 151 66.05 41.22 -8.48
N ALA A 152 67.17 41.92 -8.74
CA ALA A 152 68.12 41.54 -9.78
C ALA A 152 69.05 40.39 -9.36
N ASP A 153 69.26 40.26 -8.05
CA ASP A 153 70.14 39.27 -7.43
C ASP A 153 69.62 38.98 -6.01
N TYR A 154 68.61 38.09 -5.95
CA TYR A 154 67.77 37.84 -4.78
C TYR A 154 68.60 37.63 -3.51
N MET A 155 69.58 36.71 -3.54
CA MET A 155 70.36 36.33 -2.35
C MET A 155 71.21 37.47 -1.78
N ASN A 156 71.58 38.45 -2.61
CA ASN A 156 72.43 39.57 -2.21
C ASN A 156 71.63 40.86 -1.94
N ASP A 157 70.32 40.87 -2.21
CA ASP A 157 69.48 42.04 -2.07
C ASP A 157 68.95 42.20 -0.64
N LYS A 158 69.52 43.18 0.08
CA LYS A 158 69.18 43.49 1.48
C LYS A 158 68.00 44.45 1.64
N THR A 159 67.31 44.82 0.55
CA THR A 159 66.22 45.82 0.58
C THR A 159 64.87 45.25 1.06
N PHE A 160 64.78 43.93 1.24
CA PHE A 160 63.60 43.25 1.77
C PHE A 160 64.00 42.12 2.71
N GLN A 161 63.08 41.73 3.59
CA GLN A 161 63.27 40.59 4.48
C GLN A 161 63.18 39.30 3.66
N HIS A 162 64.17 38.42 3.77
CA HIS A 162 64.18 37.11 3.13
C HIS A 162 63.41 36.08 3.95
N SER A 163 63.07 34.94 3.35
CA SER A 163 62.40 33.82 4.01
C SER A 163 63.27 32.58 3.84
N PRO A 164 63.71 31.91 4.92
CA PRO A 164 64.62 30.76 4.81
C PRO A 164 64.10 29.66 3.87
N VAL A 165 62.79 29.42 3.88
CA VAL A 165 62.12 28.44 3.00
C VAL A 165 62.20 28.82 1.52
N ILE A 166 62.17 30.13 1.21
CA ILE A 166 62.30 30.63 -0.17
C ILE A 166 63.77 30.62 -0.58
N ASP A 167 64.68 31.00 0.32
CA ASP A 167 66.11 31.10 0.07
C ASP A 167 66.71 29.73 -0.31
N GLU A 168 66.28 28.65 0.36
CA GLU A 168 66.65 27.28 0.01
C GLU A 168 66.25 26.92 -1.42
N VAL A 169 65.05 27.30 -1.85
CA VAL A 169 64.56 27.02 -3.20
C VAL A 169 65.28 27.88 -4.24
N VAL A 170 65.49 29.17 -3.97
CA VAL A 170 66.24 30.09 -4.84
C VAL A 170 67.66 29.56 -5.06
N GLN A 171 68.32 29.10 -3.99
CA GLN A 171 69.68 28.55 -4.07
C GLN A 171 69.71 27.20 -4.80
N ALA A 172 68.75 26.32 -4.56
CA ALA A 172 68.67 25.02 -5.22
C ALA A 172 68.38 25.13 -6.74
N GLU A 173 67.53 26.08 -7.15
CA GLU A 173 67.20 26.34 -8.55
C GLU A 173 68.22 27.26 -9.26
N GLY A 174 69.17 27.83 -8.52
CA GLY A 174 70.20 28.74 -9.03
C GLY A 174 69.62 30.07 -9.51
N LEU A 175 68.55 30.56 -8.90
CA LEU A 175 67.87 31.78 -9.33
C LEU A 175 68.60 33.02 -8.81
N HIS A 176 68.77 34.02 -9.68
CA HIS A 176 69.34 35.32 -9.32
C HIS A 176 68.28 36.41 -9.42
N ALA A 177 67.74 36.64 -10.61
CA ALA A 177 66.69 37.63 -10.79
C ALA A 177 65.32 36.99 -10.57
N VAL A 178 64.50 37.57 -9.70
CA VAL A 178 63.14 37.05 -9.40
C VAL A 178 62.15 38.22 -9.38
N MET A 179 61.03 38.06 -10.07
CA MET A 179 59.89 38.97 -10.03
C MET A 179 58.64 38.23 -9.55
N ALA A 180 57.91 38.87 -8.65
CA ALA A 180 56.58 38.46 -8.22
C ALA A 180 55.56 39.50 -8.69
N VAL A 181 54.50 39.03 -9.35
CA VAL A 181 53.40 39.86 -9.85
C VAL A 181 52.10 39.37 -9.22
N PRO A 182 51.37 40.21 -8.47
CA PRO A 182 50.13 39.79 -7.83
C PRO A 182 49.06 39.39 -8.85
N LEU A 183 48.36 38.29 -8.61
CA LEU A 183 47.14 37.90 -9.32
C LEU A 183 45.95 38.41 -8.52
N ARG A 184 45.20 39.38 -9.03
CA ARG A 184 44.22 40.13 -8.23
C ARG A 184 42.85 40.20 -8.89
N HIS A 185 41.82 40.00 -8.09
CA HIS A 185 40.45 40.29 -8.47
C HIS A 185 39.72 41.12 -7.42
N ALA A 186 38.99 42.14 -7.87
CA ALA A 186 38.19 43.03 -7.03
C ALA A 186 38.94 43.59 -5.80
N GLY A 187 40.26 43.79 -5.90
CA GLY A 187 41.12 44.31 -4.82
C GLY A 187 41.79 43.25 -3.94
N THR A 188 41.39 41.97 -4.05
CA THR A 188 41.93 40.85 -3.26
C THR A 188 42.98 40.08 -4.07
N ALA A 189 44.10 39.72 -3.45
CA ALA A 189 45.10 38.87 -4.09
C ALA A 189 44.64 37.40 -4.03
N LEU A 190 44.53 36.75 -5.19
CA LEU A 190 44.32 35.31 -5.32
C LEU A 190 45.62 34.53 -5.06
N GLY A 191 46.75 35.21 -5.26
CA GLY A 191 48.11 34.68 -5.16
C GLY A 191 49.06 35.51 -6.03
N ALA A 192 50.09 34.89 -6.60
CA ALA A 192 51.05 35.58 -7.44
C ALA A 192 51.59 34.72 -8.59
N LEU A 193 51.87 35.39 -9.70
CA LEU A 193 52.64 34.89 -10.83
C LEU A 193 54.09 35.32 -10.66
N TYR A 194 54.99 34.36 -10.68
CA TYR A 194 56.41 34.57 -10.52
C TYR A 194 57.14 34.23 -11.80
N VAL A 195 58.20 34.97 -12.06
CA VAL A 195 59.15 34.69 -13.14
C VAL A 195 60.57 34.90 -12.63
N ALA A 196 61.51 34.08 -13.09
CA ALA A 196 62.88 34.12 -12.63
C ALA A 196 63.90 33.75 -13.71
N ASP A 197 65.13 34.25 -13.54
CA ASP A 197 66.28 34.02 -14.39
C ASP A 197 67.47 33.57 -13.53
N ARG A 198 68.29 32.67 -14.06
CA ARG A 198 69.52 32.21 -13.41
C ARG A 198 70.69 33.17 -13.60
N ASN A 199 70.50 34.27 -14.34
CA ASN A 199 71.49 35.33 -14.48
C ASN A 199 71.10 36.57 -13.66
N ILE A 200 72.12 37.29 -13.18
CA ILE A 200 71.93 38.61 -12.58
C ILE A 200 71.46 39.58 -13.68
N ARG A 201 70.23 40.09 -13.56
CA ARG A 201 69.63 41.03 -14.53
C ARG A 201 68.66 41.97 -13.86
N HIS A 202 68.49 43.16 -14.42
CA HIS A 202 67.47 44.10 -13.98
C HIS A 202 66.23 43.96 -14.87
N PHE A 203 65.04 44.16 -14.28
CA PHE A 203 63.81 44.22 -15.06
C PHE A 203 63.49 45.66 -15.44
N THR A 204 63.26 45.89 -16.73
CA THR A 204 62.89 47.20 -17.24
C THR A 204 61.42 47.53 -16.90
N PRO A 205 61.03 48.81 -16.86
CA PRO A 205 59.63 49.19 -16.64
C PRO A 205 58.66 48.59 -17.67
N ASP A 206 59.12 48.40 -18.92
CA ASP A 206 58.29 47.80 -19.97
C ASP A 206 58.07 46.29 -19.71
N GLU A 207 59.08 45.56 -19.24
CA GLU A 207 58.94 44.14 -18.87
C GLU A 207 58.03 43.95 -17.66
N VAL A 208 58.16 44.80 -16.64
CA VAL A 208 57.26 44.80 -15.47
C VAL A 208 55.81 45.07 -15.89
N SER A 209 55.60 46.05 -16.78
CA SER A 209 54.27 46.38 -17.32
C SER A 209 53.68 45.22 -18.13
N LEU A 210 54.51 44.53 -18.90
CA LEU A 210 54.10 43.39 -19.72
C LEU A 210 53.66 42.21 -18.86
N MET A 211 54.44 41.89 -17.82
CA MET A 211 54.11 40.84 -16.85
C MET A 211 52.88 41.17 -16.02
N SER A 212 52.68 42.45 -15.67
CA SER A 212 51.46 42.91 -15.00
C SER A 212 50.24 42.68 -15.88
N SER A 213 50.33 43.03 -17.17
CA SER A 213 49.24 42.82 -18.13
C SER A 213 48.91 41.34 -18.32
N LEU A 214 49.94 40.46 -18.31
CA LEU A 214 49.72 39.02 -18.35
C LEU A 214 49.05 38.51 -17.08
N ALA A 215 49.46 38.99 -15.90
CA ALA A 215 48.87 38.62 -14.63
C ALA A 215 47.38 39.04 -14.54
N ASP A 216 47.03 40.21 -15.07
CA ASP A 216 45.64 40.66 -15.15
C ASP A 216 44.79 39.72 -16.05
N LEU A 217 45.31 39.37 -17.23
CA LEU A 217 44.64 38.41 -18.14
C LEU A 217 44.52 37.01 -17.52
N ALA A 218 45.58 36.54 -16.87
CA ALA A 218 45.63 35.27 -16.18
C ALA A 218 44.61 35.21 -15.05
N THR A 219 44.46 36.29 -14.28
CA THR A 219 43.50 36.36 -13.17
C THR A 219 42.07 36.17 -13.69
N VAL A 220 41.66 36.90 -14.73
CA VAL A 220 40.32 36.76 -15.33
C VAL A 220 40.07 35.33 -15.84
N ALA A 221 41.07 34.72 -16.47
CA ALA A 221 40.94 33.36 -16.98
C ALA A 221 40.81 32.31 -15.86
N ILE A 222 41.62 32.45 -14.79
CA ILE A 222 41.61 31.57 -13.61
C ILE A 222 40.22 31.58 -12.95
N GLU A 223 39.62 32.76 -12.79
CA GLU A 223 38.29 32.88 -12.18
C GLU A 223 37.19 32.29 -13.03
N LYS A 224 37.25 32.53 -14.35
CA LYS A 224 36.33 31.91 -15.29
C LYS A 224 36.40 30.38 -15.19
N ALA A 225 37.61 29.80 -15.14
CA ALA A 225 37.78 28.35 -15.01
C ALA A 225 37.19 27.82 -13.69
N ARG A 226 37.49 28.48 -12.55
CA ARG A 226 36.93 28.10 -11.23
C ARG A 226 35.40 28.17 -11.21
N LEU A 227 34.81 29.25 -11.72
CA LEU A 227 33.35 29.42 -11.75
C LEU A 227 32.67 28.38 -12.65
N LEU A 228 33.27 28.05 -13.79
CA LEU A 228 32.76 27.01 -14.69
C LEU A 228 32.81 25.62 -14.06
N GLU A 229 33.89 25.28 -13.34
CA GLU A 229 33.99 24.01 -12.61
C GLU A 229 32.92 23.91 -11.51
N GLN A 230 32.74 24.97 -10.72
CA GLN A 230 31.70 25.01 -9.68
C GLN A 230 30.30 24.84 -10.28
N THR A 231 29.98 25.59 -11.35
CA THR A 231 28.67 25.50 -12.01
C THR A 231 28.41 24.09 -12.55
N ARG A 232 29.42 23.44 -13.15
CA ARG A 232 29.29 22.06 -13.66
C ARG A 232 29.02 21.07 -12.53
N TYR A 233 29.68 21.23 -11.39
CA TYR A 233 29.45 20.40 -10.22
C TYR A 233 28.00 20.53 -9.72
N GLU A 234 27.53 21.76 -9.55
CA GLU A 234 26.16 22.04 -9.09
C GLU A 234 25.09 21.48 -10.05
N VAL A 235 25.31 21.56 -11.38
CA VAL A 235 24.38 20.99 -12.37
C VAL A 235 24.28 19.47 -12.24
N VAL A 236 25.42 18.78 -12.10
CA VAL A 236 25.43 17.30 -11.96
C VAL A 236 24.73 16.86 -10.69
N GLU A 237 24.92 17.58 -9.59
CA GLU A 237 24.24 17.30 -8.32
C GLU A 237 22.72 17.48 -8.44
N LEU A 238 22.27 18.60 -9.03
CA LEU A 238 20.86 18.87 -9.26
C LEU A 238 20.20 17.84 -10.18
N GLU A 239 20.88 17.37 -11.22
CA GLU A 239 20.38 16.32 -12.11
C GLU A 239 20.17 14.99 -11.36
N GLN A 240 21.10 14.62 -10.48
CA GLN A 240 20.99 13.42 -9.66
C GLN A 240 19.82 13.51 -8.67
N ASP A 241 19.66 14.66 -8.00
CA ASP A 241 18.57 14.88 -7.06
C ASP A 241 17.21 14.91 -7.76
N THR A 242 17.14 15.55 -8.93
CA THR A 242 15.92 15.57 -9.73
C THR A 242 15.54 14.17 -10.20
N SER A 243 16.51 13.36 -10.62
CA SER A 243 16.29 11.97 -11.02
C SER A 243 15.71 11.13 -9.87
N ARG A 244 16.32 11.20 -8.68
CA ARG A 244 15.82 10.52 -7.46
C ARG A 244 14.41 10.97 -7.07
N ALA A 245 14.11 12.26 -7.21
CA ALA A 245 12.79 12.82 -6.90
C ALA A 245 11.72 12.35 -7.90
N LEU A 246 12.06 12.25 -9.20
CA LEU A 246 11.15 11.75 -10.23
C LEU A 246 10.81 10.26 -10.03
N ASP A 247 11.80 9.42 -9.73
CA ASP A 247 11.59 7.99 -9.44
C ASP A 247 10.70 7.76 -8.21
N SER A 248 10.90 8.57 -7.16
CA SER A 248 10.05 8.55 -5.97
C SER A 248 8.61 9.01 -6.28
N SER A 249 8.47 10.05 -7.10
CA SER A 249 7.16 10.61 -7.48
C SER A 249 6.34 9.66 -8.35
N THR A 250 6.96 8.96 -9.31
CA THR A 250 6.28 8.01 -10.18
C THR A 250 5.74 6.81 -9.40
N THR A 251 6.54 6.27 -8.47
CA THR A 251 6.13 5.17 -7.59
C THR A 251 4.95 5.59 -6.70
N ALA A 252 5.01 6.77 -6.08
CA ALA A 252 3.93 7.30 -5.24
C ALA A 252 2.64 7.62 -6.03
N ARG A 253 2.77 7.99 -7.31
CA ARG A 253 1.62 8.23 -8.19
C ARG A 253 0.92 6.92 -8.55
N LEU A 254 1.68 5.91 -8.97
CA LEU A 254 1.13 4.61 -9.33
C LEU A 254 0.46 3.91 -8.15
N LEU A 255 1.03 4.03 -6.94
CA LEU A 255 0.41 3.53 -5.71
C LEU A 255 -0.92 4.24 -5.43
N ARG A 256 -0.97 5.58 -5.53
CA ARG A 256 -2.21 6.35 -5.35
C ARG A 256 -3.27 6.03 -6.39
N GLU A 257 -2.89 5.89 -7.65
CA GLU A 257 -3.82 5.50 -8.71
C GLU A 257 -4.41 4.11 -8.46
N THR A 258 -3.58 3.14 -8.05
CA THR A 258 -4.04 1.78 -7.72
C THR A 258 -4.96 1.80 -6.51
N HIS A 259 -4.61 2.56 -5.46
CA HIS A 259 -5.47 2.76 -4.30
C HIS A 259 -6.82 3.39 -4.66
N GLY A 260 -6.83 4.41 -5.52
CA GLY A 260 -8.05 5.03 -6.04
C GLY A 260 -8.94 4.01 -6.76
N ARG A 261 -8.37 3.19 -7.66
CA ARG A 261 -9.11 2.12 -8.34
C ARG A 261 -9.69 1.09 -7.37
N LEU A 262 -8.95 0.70 -6.34
CA LEU A 262 -9.44 -0.24 -5.32
C LEU A 262 -10.62 0.37 -4.54
N LEU A 263 -10.53 1.64 -4.14
CA LEU A 263 -11.62 2.35 -3.45
C LEU A 263 -12.86 2.52 -4.35
N ASP A 264 -12.66 2.88 -5.62
CA ASP A 264 -13.77 3.00 -6.59
C ASP A 264 -14.52 1.68 -6.76
N LEU A 265 -13.81 0.54 -6.76
CA LEU A 265 -14.43 -0.78 -6.78
C LEU A 265 -15.30 -1.02 -5.55
N VAL A 266 -14.86 -0.62 -4.36
CA VAL A 266 -15.67 -0.74 -3.13
C VAL A 266 -16.91 0.15 -3.22
N LEU A 267 -16.77 1.41 -3.64
CA LEU A 267 -17.87 2.36 -3.76
C LEU A 267 -18.92 1.92 -4.80
N GLN A 268 -18.52 1.16 -5.82
CA GLN A 268 -19.42 0.57 -6.82
C GLN A 268 -20.07 -0.75 -6.36
N GLY A 269 -19.81 -1.20 -5.12
CA GLY A 269 -20.31 -2.48 -4.60
C GLY A 269 -19.61 -3.70 -5.21
N GLY A 270 -18.35 -3.55 -5.64
CA GLY A 270 -17.53 -4.66 -6.11
C GLY A 270 -17.15 -5.60 -4.97
N GLY A 271 -17.46 -6.89 -5.12
CA GLY A 271 -17.10 -7.91 -4.12
C GLY A 271 -15.59 -8.23 -4.06
N LEU A 272 -15.21 -8.95 -3.00
CA LEU A 272 -13.82 -9.32 -2.67
C LEU A 272 -13.01 -9.89 -3.85
N GLY A 273 -13.64 -10.71 -4.70
CA GLY A 273 -12.96 -11.29 -5.87
C GLY A 273 -12.48 -10.26 -6.89
N ARG A 274 -13.25 -9.19 -7.13
CA ARG A 274 -12.86 -8.12 -8.08
C ARG A 274 -11.77 -7.23 -7.50
N LEU A 275 -11.87 -6.93 -6.21
CA LEU A 275 -10.86 -6.17 -5.47
C LEU A 275 -9.51 -6.92 -5.49
N ALA A 276 -9.52 -8.20 -5.12
CA ALA A 276 -8.31 -9.02 -5.13
C ALA A 276 -7.72 -9.15 -6.56
N ALA A 277 -8.57 -9.30 -7.58
CA ALA A 277 -8.11 -9.36 -8.97
C ALA A 277 -7.46 -8.06 -9.46
N GLU A 278 -7.95 -6.89 -9.02
CA GLU A 278 -7.32 -5.61 -9.33
C GLU A 278 -5.98 -5.44 -8.60
N ALA A 279 -5.92 -5.83 -7.31
CA ALA A 279 -4.69 -5.76 -6.51
C ALA A 279 -3.56 -6.61 -7.10
N VAL A 280 -3.87 -7.83 -7.58
CA VAL A 280 -2.90 -8.75 -8.19
C VAL A 280 -2.15 -8.11 -9.38
N LYS A 281 -2.81 -7.24 -10.16
CA LYS A 281 -2.16 -6.55 -11.31
C LYS A 281 -0.96 -5.70 -10.89
N GLY A 282 -0.94 -5.21 -9.66
CA GLY A 282 0.18 -4.42 -9.11
C GLY A 282 1.14 -5.22 -8.22
N LEU A 283 0.69 -6.36 -7.70
CA LEU A 283 1.46 -7.22 -6.80
C LEU A 283 2.30 -8.28 -7.53
N ASP A 284 1.95 -8.62 -8.78
CA ASP A 284 2.69 -9.58 -9.62
C ASP A 284 2.91 -10.95 -8.93
N GLY A 285 1.81 -11.55 -8.48
CA GLY A 285 1.81 -12.82 -7.74
C GLY A 285 0.40 -13.32 -7.47
N THR A 286 0.28 -14.39 -6.69
CA THR A 286 -1.01 -14.98 -6.29
C THR A 286 -1.45 -14.40 -4.95
N LEU A 287 -2.65 -13.81 -4.90
CA LEU A 287 -3.22 -13.22 -3.69
C LEU A 287 -4.38 -14.07 -3.17
N LEU A 288 -4.26 -14.59 -1.95
CA LEU A 288 -5.31 -15.32 -1.25
C LEU A 288 -5.91 -14.45 -0.14
N VAL A 289 -7.23 -14.35 -0.13
CA VAL A 289 -8.02 -13.67 0.91
C VAL A 289 -8.66 -14.74 1.79
N ARG A 290 -8.49 -14.63 3.11
CA ARG A 290 -9.13 -15.49 4.12
C ARG A 290 -9.95 -14.68 5.12
N ASP A 291 -10.99 -15.29 5.66
CA ASP A 291 -11.72 -14.74 6.81
C ASP A 291 -10.97 -14.96 8.13
N ALA A 292 -11.50 -14.41 9.22
CA ALA A 292 -10.93 -14.57 10.56
C ALA A 292 -10.84 -16.04 11.04
N ALA A 293 -11.63 -16.95 10.46
CA ALA A 293 -11.61 -18.38 10.75
C ALA A 293 -10.61 -19.16 9.86
N GLY A 294 -9.90 -18.47 8.96
CA GLY A 294 -8.94 -19.07 8.03
C GLY A 294 -9.57 -19.70 6.77
N ARG A 295 -10.88 -19.49 6.53
CA ARG A 295 -11.55 -19.98 5.31
C ARG A 295 -11.20 -19.08 4.13
N ASN A 296 -10.93 -19.70 2.98
CA ASN A 296 -10.62 -18.97 1.76
C ASN A 296 -11.87 -18.26 1.23
N LEU A 297 -11.78 -16.94 1.07
CA LEU A 297 -12.84 -16.08 0.53
C LEU A 297 -12.65 -15.78 -0.96
N ALA A 298 -11.40 -15.53 -1.38
CA ALA A 298 -11.06 -15.22 -2.77
C ALA A 298 -9.62 -15.59 -3.09
N CYS A 299 -9.37 -16.08 -4.31
CA CYS A 299 -8.04 -16.33 -4.86
C CYS A 299 -8.05 -16.04 -6.37
N PRO A 300 -7.75 -14.81 -6.81
CA PRO A 300 -7.72 -14.47 -8.23
C PRO A 300 -6.59 -15.23 -8.92
N GLY A 301 -6.89 -15.87 -10.05
CA GLY A 301 -5.89 -16.63 -10.81
C GLY A 301 -5.85 -18.14 -10.51
N GLY A 302 -6.64 -18.63 -9.54
CA GLY A 302 -6.88 -20.07 -9.36
C GLY A 302 -6.36 -20.64 -8.04
N GLU A 303 -5.66 -21.78 -8.12
CA GLU A 303 -5.36 -22.63 -6.96
C GLU A 303 -4.62 -21.88 -5.84
N PRO A 304 -5.10 -21.99 -4.58
CA PRO A 304 -4.41 -21.41 -3.45
C PRO A 304 -3.03 -22.06 -3.27
N PRO A 305 -2.00 -21.29 -2.90
CA PRO A 305 -0.68 -21.84 -2.66
C PRO A 305 -0.71 -22.87 -1.52
N VAL A 306 0.21 -23.83 -1.56
CA VAL A 306 0.44 -24.75 -0.44
C VAL A 306 1.12 -23.95 0.68
N LEU A 307 0.48 -23.87 1.83
CA LEU A 307 0.91 -23.02 2.94
C LEU A 307 1.17 -23.86 4.20
N ASN A 308 2.21 -23.47 4.94
CA ASN A 308 2.45 -23.98 6.29
C ASN A 308 1.58 -23.20 7.30
N GLU A 309 0.43 -23.75 7.68
CA GLU A 309 -0.55 -23.07 8.55
C GLU A 309 0.01 -22.67 9.93
N ALA A 310 1.00 -23.38 10.46
CA ALA A 310 1.63 -23.03 11.74
C ALA A 310 2.47 -21.75 11.63
N GLU A 311 3.15 -21.60 10.51
CA GLU A 311 4.01 -20.46 10.19
C GLU A 311 3.17 -19.23 9.81
N VAL A 312 2.15 -19.42 8.97
CA VAL A 312 1.20 -18.37 8.60
C VAL A 312 0.59 -17.72 9.85
N ARG A 313 0.16 -18.53 10.83
CA ARG A 313 -0.43 -18.02 12.08
C ARG A 313 0.57 -17.22 12.92
N THR A 314 1.84 -17.64 12.95
CA THR A 314 2.88 -16.94 13.72
C THR A 314 3.17 -15.58 13.10
N VAL A 315 3.43 -15.55 11.80
CA VAL A 315 3.73 -14.32 11.06
C VAL A 315 2.53 -13.38 10.98
N LEU A 316 1.30 -13.92 10.96
CA LEU A 316 0.07 -13.12 11.01
C LEU A 316 -0.04 -12.31 12.31
N LEU A 317 0.35 -12.88 13.46
CA LEU A 317 0.32 -12.16 14.75
C LEU A 317 1.29 -10.98 14.74
N ASP A 318 2.49 -11.17 14.19
CA ASP A 318 3.48 -10.10 14.02
C ASP A 318 2.94 -9.03 13.04
N ALA A 319 2.39 -9.45 11.90
CA ALA A 319 1.81 -8.54 10.91
C ALA A 319 0.60 -7.75 11.45
N HIS A 320 -0.17 -8.33 12.37
CA HIS A 320 -1.27 -7.64 13.06
C HIS A 320 -0.76 -6.64 14.08
N THR A 321 0.24 -7.03 14.89
CA THR A 321 0.83 -6.18 15.91
C THR A 321 1.49 -4.94 15.30
N ASP A 322 2.26 -5.14 14.23
CA ASP A 322 3.04 -4.07 13.60
C ASP A 322 2.25 -3.27 12.56
N ARG A 323 1.03 -3.71 12.23
CA ARG A 323 0.19 -3.13 11.16
C ARG A 323 0.89 -3.04 9.81
N GLN A 324 1.78 -4.00 9.53
CA GLN A 324 2.53 -4.06 8.28
C GLN A 324 2.60 -5.50 7.77
N PRO A 325 2.68 -5.70 6.44
CA PRO A 325 2.91 -7.02 5.90
C PRO A 325 4.26 -7.59 6.34
N ARG A 326 4.28 -8.89 6.65
CA ARG A 326 5.49 -9.63 7.07
C ARG A 326 5.74 -10.80 6.12
N SER A 327 7.02 -11.06 5.81
CA SER A 327 7.44 -12.21 5.00
C SER A 327 7.61 -13.45 5.90
N THR A 328 7.29 -14.63 5.36
CA THR A 328 7.68 -15.91 5.97
C THR A 328 9.10 -16.35 5.57
N GLY A 329 9.72 -15.69 4.59
CA GLY A 329 11.05 -16.03 4.05
C GLY A 329 11.04 -16.96 2.84
N ASP A 330 9.90 -17.60 2.52
CA ASP A 330 9.72 -18.50 1.38
C ASP A 330 8.97 -17.82 0.21
N GLY A 331 9.14 -16.50 0.03
CA GLY A 331 8.40 -15.73 -0.99
C GLY A 331 6.90 -15.58 -0.70
N VAL A 332 6.47 -15.83 0.54
CA VAL A 332 5.11 -15.61 1.02
C VAL A 332 5.06 -14.40 1.96
N TRP A 333 4.15 -13.48 1.68
CA TRP A 333 3.92 -12.27 2.44
C TRP A 333 2.51 -12.26 3.00
N ILE A 334 2.39 -11.89 4.28
CA ILE A 334 1.14 -11.96 5.03
C ILE A 334 0.81 -10.57 5.53
N ALA A 335 -0.42 -10.11 5.27
CA ALA A 335 -0.96 -8.89 5.81
C ALA A 335 -2.26 -9.18 6.58
N SER A 336 -2.39 -8.58 7.77
CA SER A 336 -3.62 -8.69 8.55
C SER A 336 -4.71 -7.79 7.95
N VAL A 337 -5.92 -8.32 7.83
CA VAL A 337 -7.11 -7.53 7.48
C VAL A 337 -7.83 -7.24 8.78
N ALA A 338 -7.75 -6.01 9.25
CA ALA A 338 -8.23 -5.64 10.59
C ALA A 338 -8.89 -4.26 10.60
N ALA A 339 -9.87 -4.10 11.49
CA ALA A 339 -10.54 -2.84 11.78
C ALA A 339 -10.36 -2.51 13.28
N GLY A 340 -9.52 -1.51 13.58
CA GLY A 340 -9.03 -1.37 14.96
C GLY A 340 -8.35 -2.67 15.39
N ASP A 341 -8.59 -3.13 16.61
CA ASP A 341 -7.99 -4.38 17.15
C ASP A 341 -8.70 -5.66 16.70
N GLU A 342 -9.81 -5.53 15.97
CA GLU A 342 -10.55 -6.68 15.47
C GLU A 342 -9.92 -7.20 14.17
N MET A 343 -9.51 -8.47 14.17
CA MET A 343 -9.02 -9.16 12.99
C MET A 343 -10.20 -9.75 12.21
N LEU A 344 -10.44 -9.21 11.01
CA LEU A 344 -11.53 -9.62 10.13
C LEU A 344 -11.10 -10.71 9.15
N GLY A 345 -9.81 -10.79 8.84
CA GLY A 345 -9.26 -11.75 7.89
C GLY A 345 -7.76 -11.63 7.68
N THR A 346 -7.28 -12.26 6.62
CA THR A 346 -5.86 -12.29 6.25
C THR A 346 -5.69 -12.21 4.74
N LEU A 347 -4.71 -11.43 4.28
CA LEU A 347 -4.20 -11.49 2.91
C LEU A 347 -2.88 -12.24 2.88
N ILE A 348 -2.75 -13.15 1.93
CA ILE A 348 -1.53 -13.94 1.72
C ILE A 348 -1.12 -13.77 0.26
N LEU A 349 0.03 -13.15 0.04
CA LEU A 349 0.64 -12.96 -1.27
C LEU A 349 1.76 -13.99 -1.45
N SER A 350 1.75 -14.74 -2.54
CA SER A 350 2.86 -15.59 -2.98
C SER A 350 3.44 -15.04 -4.27
N CYS A 351 4.73 -14.70 -4.27
CA CYS A 351 5.41 -14.09 -5.41
C CYS A 351 6.91 -14.47 -5.41
N ALA A 352 7.57 -14.33 -6.56
CA ALA A 352 9.01 -14.55 -6.65
C ALA A 352 9.77 -13.41 -5.97
N GLU A 353 10.74 -13.74 -5.12
CA GLU A 353 11.62 -12.75 -4.50
C GLU A 353 12.68 -12.22 -5.49
N PRO A 354 13.15 -10.97 -5.33
CA PRO A 354 12.86 -10.02 -4.23
C PRO A 354 11.59 -9.20 -4.45
N VAL A 355 10.81 -9.02 -3.38
CA VAL A 355 9.62 -8.15 -3.36
C VAL A 355 10.04 -6.69 -3.17
N THR A 356 9.47 -5.80 -3.98
CA THR A 356 9.73 -4.35 -3.91
C THR A 356 8.94 -3.67 -2.79
N ASP A 357 9.46 -2.58 -2.22
CA ASP A 357 8.74 -1.77 -1.22
C ASP A 357 7.35 -1.33 -1.71
N ARG A 358 7.22 -1.07 -3.02
CA ARG A 358 5.94 -0.76 -3.68
C ARG A 358 4.93 -1.89 -3.51
N GLN A 359 5.34 -3.14 -3.68
CA GLN A 359 4.45 -4.30 -3.53
C GLN A 359 4.04 -4.48 -2.07
N VAL A 360 4.95 -4.28 -1.12
CA VAL A 360 4.63 -4.32 0.32
C VAL A 360 3.60 -3.25 0.69
N GLN A 361 3.79 -2.01 0.23
CA GLN A 361 2.84 -0.91 0.47
C GLN A 361 1.48 -1.18 -0.19
N LEU A 362 1.48 -1.71 -1.42
CA LEU A 362 0.24 -2.07 -2.11
C LEU A 362 -0.51 -3.20 -1.39
N LEU A 363 0.19 -4.20 -0.85
CA LEU A 363 -0.42 -5.28 -0.08
C LEU A 363 -1.06 -4.74 1.21
N ALA A 364 -0.39 -3.80 1.89
CA ALA A 364 -0.93 -3.13 3.07
C ALA A 364 -2.20 -2.32 2.74
N LEU A 365 -2.19 -1.53 1.66
CA LEU A 365 -3.37 -0.79 1.20
C LEU A 365 -4.51 -1.75 0.80
N THR A 366 -4.19 -2.84 0.11
CA THR A 366 -5.17 -3.86 -0.25
C THR A 366 -5.81 -4.46 0.99
N ALA A 367 -5.04 -4.72 2.06
CA ALA A 367 -5.57 -5.22 3.33
C ALA A 367 -6.53 -4.22 3.98
N GLN A 368 -6.22 -2.92 3.95
CA GLN A 368 -7.11 -1.87 4.46
C GLN A 368 -8.43 -1.79 3.68
N VAL A 369 -8.37 -1.77 2.34
CA VAL A 369 -9.59 -1.72 1.51
C VAL A 369 -10.40 -3.00 1.68
N THR A 370 -9.74 -4.16 1.80
CA THR A 370 -10.39 -5.45 2.09
C THR A 370 -11.12 -5.42 3.45
N ALA A 371 -10.53 -4.78 4.46
CA ALA A 371 -11.17 -4.64 5.77
C ALA A 371 -12.49 -3.85 5.68
N VAL A 372 -12.52 -2.78 4.88
CA VAL A 372 -13.75 -2.01 4.64
C VAL A 372 -14.82 -2.87 3.98
N VAL A 373 -14.47 -3.67 2.97
CA VAL A 373 -15.43 -4.58 2.32
C VAL A 373 -15.97 -5.61 3.30
N LEU A 374 -15.11 -6.25 4.10
CA LEU A 374 -15.55 -7.23 5.11
C LEU A 374 -16.46 -6.61 6.17
N LEU A 375 -16.17 -5.38 6.64
CA LEU A 375 -17.06 -4.67 7.56
C LEU A 375 -18.42 -4.38 6.93
N MET A 376 -18.45 -3.95 5.66
CA MET A 376 -19.70 -3.69 4.95
C MET A 376 -20.52 -4.97 4.77
N GLU A 377 -19.89 -6.07 4.35
CA GLU A 377 -20.57 -7.37 4.20
C GLU A 377 -21.10 -7.91 5.55
N GLN A 378 -20.30 -7.82 6.62
CA GLN A 378 -20.73 -8.23 7.97
C GLN A 378 -21.88 -7.35 8.49
N GLY A 379 -21.79 -6.03 8.30
CA GLY A 379 -22.83 -5.08 8.69
C GLY A 379 -24.14 -5.32 7.94
N MET A 380 -24.07 -5.59 6.63
CA MET A 380 -25.24 -5.93 5.83
C MET A 380 -25.87 -7.27 6.26
N ALA A 381 -25.07 -8.32 6.47
CA ALA A 381 -25.57 -9.61 6.93
C ALA A 381 -26.19 -9.53 8.34
N ALA A 382 -25.60 -8.75 9.24
CA ALA A 382 -26.16 -8.50 10.56
C ALA A 382 -27.48 -7.72 10.46
N ALA A 383 -27.55 -6.66 9.64
CA ALA A 383 -28.78 -5.88 9.44
C ALA A 383 -29.89 -6.73 8.80
N GLU A 384 -29.57 -7.58 7.82
CA GLU A 384 -30.51 -8.52 7.23
C GLU A 384 -31.02 -9.54 8.26
N GLY A 385 -30.13 -10.09 9.09
CA GLY A 385 -30.52 -10.99 10.19
C GLY A 385 -31.48 -10.32 11.17
N HIS A 386 -31.22 -9.07 11.57
CA HIS A 386 -32.12 -8.31 12.43
C HIS A 386 -33.47 -8.05 11.75
N MET A 387 -33.48 -7.69 10.46
CA MET A 387 -34.72 -7.50 9.70
C MET A 387 -35.54 -8.80 9.57
N ARG A 388 -34.90 -9.97 9.40
CA ARG A 388 -35.58 -11.28 9.35
C ARG A 388 -36.16 -11.67 10.71
N ASP A 389 -35.41 -11.44 11.79
CA ASP A 389 -35.86 -11.69 13.16
C ASP A 389 -37.05 -10.79 13.54
N GLU A 390 -36.97 -9.49 13.23
CA GLU A 390 -38.03 -8.51 13.51
C GLU A 390 -39.30 -8.82 12.70
N PHE A 391 -39.16 -9.09 11.39
CA PHE A 391 -40.28 -9.47 10.55
C PHE A 391 -41.00 -10.72 11.07
N PHE A 392 -40.24 -11.76 11.44
CA PHE A 392 -40.86 -12.97 11.98
C PHE A 392 -41.51 -12.73 13.34
N HIS A 393 -40.87 -11.94 14.20
CA HIS A 393 -41.44 -11.55 15.49
C HIS A 393 -42.78 -10.80 15.33
N ASP A 394 -42.88 -9.91 14.34
CA ASP A 394 -44.13 -9.20 14.03
C ASP A 394 -45.22 -10.15 13.51
N LEU A 395 -44.86 -11.15 12.68
CA LEU A 395 -45.77 -12.20 12.22
C LEU A 395 -46.29 -13.04 13.39
N LEU A 396 -45.45 -13.36 14.39
CA LEU A 396 -45.88 -14.16 15.56
C LEU A 396 -46.87 -13.41 16.46
N ARG A 397 -46.76 -12.07 16.56
CA ARG A 397 -47.61 -11.24 17.41
C ARG A 397 -48.95 -10.86 16.77
N GLY A 398 -49.11 -11.10 15.47
CA GLY A 398 -50.30 -10.66 14.74
C GLY A 398 -50.45 -9.14 14.69
N THR A 399 -49.33 -8.42 14.80
CA THR A 399 -49.25 -6.98 14.60
C THR A 399 -49.83 -6.65 13.22
N SER A 400 -50.54 -5.52 13.08
CA SER A 400 -51.38 -5.17 11.91
C SER A 400 -50.62 -4.94 10.59
N LEU A 401 -49.80 -5.90 10.15
CA LEU A 401 -49.22 -5.95 8.81
C LEU A 401 -50.34 -6.30 7.84
N SER A 402 -50.58 -5.41 6.89
CA SER A 402 -51.47 -5.71 5.76
C SER A 402 -50.88 -6.84 4.90
N PRO A 403 -51.70 -7.63 4.18
CA PRO A 403 -51.20 -8.66 3.26
C PRO A 403 -50.18 -8.14 2.24
N VAL A 404 -50.31 -6.87 1.84
CA VAL A 404 -49.36 -6.21 0.93
C VAL A 404 -47.98 -6.03 1.57
N GLN A 405 -47.92 -5.62 2.84
CA GLN A 405 -46.66 -5.44 3.57
C GLN A 405 -45.94 -6.77 3.80
N ILE A 406 -46.69 -7.83 4.13
CA ILE A 406 -46.16 -9.18 4.26
C ILE A 406 -45.54 -9.62 2.93
N ALA A 407 -46.26 -9.49 1.81
CA ALA A 407 -45.75 -9.87 0.49
C ALA A 407 -44.55 -9.02 0.03
N GLU A 408 -44.44 -7.76 0.45
CA GLU A 408 -43.29 -6.90 0.17
C GLU A 408 -42.05 -7.30 1.00
N GLN A 409 -42.22 -7.53 2.30
CA GLN A 409 -41.14 -7.96 3.18
C GLN A 409 -40.65 -9.38 2.84
N SER A 410 -41.55 -10.31 2.55
CA SER A 410 -41.19 -11.67 2.08
C SER A 410 -40.35 -11.63 0.81
N ARG A 411 -40.72 -10.80 -0.19
CA ARG A 411 -39.93 -10.62 -1.41
C ARG A 411 -38.55 -10.00 -1.14
N ARG A 412 -38.48 -8.99 -0.27
CA ARG A 412 -37.20 -8.35 0.10
C ARG A 412 -36.23 -9.29 0.81
N LEU A 413 -36.77 -10.25 1.58
CA LEU A 413 -36.00 -11.22 2.36
C LEU A 413 -35.84 -12.58 1.66
N ALA A 414 -36.25 -12.67 0.37
CA ALA A 414 -36.22 -13.89 -0.42
C ALA A 414 -36.92 -15.10 0.25
N LEU A 415 -38.04 -14.86 0.93
CA LEU A 415 -38.87 -15.86 1.59
C LEU A 415 -40.09 -16.16 0.74
N ASN A 416 -40.41 -17.43 0.56
CA ASN A 416 -41.67 -17.86 -0.03
C ASN A 416 -42.60 -18.35 1.08
N LEU A 417 -43.56 -17.53 1.52
CA LEU A 417 -44.52 -17.93 2.57
C LEU A 417 -45.80 -18.58 2.02
N ASP A 418 -45.92 -18.73 0.70
CA ASP A 418 -47.06 -19.38 0.04
C ASP A 418 -46.90 -20.92 -0.01
N GLU A 419 -45.72 -21.44 0.34
CA GLU A 419 -45.49 -22.86 0.51
C GLU A 419 -45.96 -23.34 1.91
N PRO A 420 -46.22 -24.63 2.11
CA PRO A 420 -46.51 -25.17 3.44
C PRO A 420 -45.33 -24.96 4.40
N HIS A 421 -45.60 -24.35 5.57
CA HIS A 421 -44.64 -24.16 6.65
C HIS A 421 -45.13 -24.77 7.95
N VAL A 422 -44.19 -25.20 8.79
CA VAL A 422 -44.44 -25.63 10.16
C VAL A 422 -43.78 -24.67 11.15
N ILE A 423 -44.40 -24.50 12.33
CA ILE A 423 -43.75 -23.85 13.46
C ILE A 423 -43.21 -24.91 14.41
N VAL A 424 -41.98 -24.71 14.86
CA VAL A 424 -41.35 -25.46 15.93
C VAL A 424 -40.97 -24.50 17.05
N ILE A 425 -41.42 -24.77 18.26
CA ILE A 425 -41.05 -24.05 19.47
C ILE A 425 -40.19 -24.97 20.32
N ALA A 426 -38.91 -24.64 20.47
CA ALA A 426 -37.93 -25.42 21.20
C ALA A 426 -37.52 -24.71 22.51
N ARG A 427 -37.64 -25.43 23.62
CA ARG A 427 -37.24 -25.00 24.97
C ARG A 427 -36.02 -25.80 25.42
N PRO A 428 -34.81 -25.23 25.37
CA PRO A 428 -33.60 -25.89 25.87
C PRO A 428 -33.55 -25.87 27.41
N GLU A 429 -33.06 -26.94 28.03
CA GLU A 429 -32.86 -26.98 29.47
C GLU A 429 -31.75 -26.00 29.91
N GLY A 430 -32.09 -25.06 30.78
CA GLY A 430 -31.19 -23.96 31.20
C GLY A 430 -31.34 -22.67 30.39
N GLY A 431 -32.35 -22.59 29.51
CA GLY A 431 -32.77 -21.36 28.84
C GLY A 431 -32.00 -21.02 27.57
N VAL A 432 -32.42 -19.93 26.92
CA VAL A 432 -31.82 -19.45 25.67
C VAL A 432 -30.61 -18.58 25.97
N GLN A 433 -29.43 -19.03 25.53
CA GLN A 433 -28.16 -18.28 25.63
C GLN A 433 -27.59 -18.00 24.22
N GLY A 434 -26.50 -17.22 24.13
CA GLY A 434 -25.91 -16.81 22.84
C GLY A 434 -25.63 -17.96 21.86
N ARG A 435 -25.20 -19.14 22.34
CA ARG A 435 -24.99 -20.33 21.50
C ARG A 435 -26.28 -20.85 20.87
N VAL A 436 -27.40 -20.79 21.60
CA VAL A 436 -28.73 -21.22 21.13
C VAL A 436 -29.22 -20.28 20.03
N VAL A 437 -29.06 -18.97 20.22
CA VAL A 437 -29.46 -17.95 19.23
C VAL A 437 -28.64 -18.07 17.94
N ALA A 438 -27.33 -18.28 18.06
CA ALA A 438 -26.45 -18.50 16.92
C ALA A 438 -26.81 -19.78 16.15
N TRP A 439 -27.12 -20.87 16.87
CA TRP A 439 -27.59 -22.11 16.25
C TRP A 439 -28.91 -21.88 15.51
N ALA A 440 -29.89 -21.22 16.14
CA ALA A 440 -31.21 -20.98 15.54
C ALA A 440 -31.12 -20.17 14.24
N ALA A 441 -30.27 -19.13 14.22
CA ALA A 441 -30.00 -18.34 13.02
C ALA A 441 -29.40 -19.20 11.89
N SER A 442 -28.39 -20.02 12.22
CA SER A 442 -27.75 -20.93 11.26
C SER A 442 -28.71 -22.00 10.73
N TYR A 443 -29.51 -22.57 11.63
CA TYR A 443 -30.47 -23.62 11.32
C TYR A 443 -31.58 -23.09 10.39
N ALA A 444 -32.21 -21.97 10.75
CA ALA A 444 -33.22 -21.33 9.91
C ALA A 444 -32.66 -20.96 8.53
N ASN A 445 -31.46 -20.38 8.45
CA ASN A 445 -30.84 -20.03 7.17
C ASN A 445 -30.61 -21.25 6.26
N ARG A 446 -30.09 -22.35 6.82
CA ARG A 446 -29.83 -23.59 6.06
C ARG A 446 -31.11 -24.23 5.52
N HIS A 447 -32.20 -24.07 6.24
CA HIS A 447 -33.50 -24.63 5.90
C HIS A 447 -34.46 -23.62 5.25
N HIS A 448 -33.94 -22.48 4.77
CA HIS A 448 -34.74 -21.41 4.14
C HIS A 448 -35.93 -20.91 5.00
N GLY A 449 -35.79 -21.00 6.32
CA GLY A 449 -36.81 -20.61 7.28
C GLY A 449 -36.52 -19.29 8.00
N LEU A 450 -37.35 -19.01 9.01
CA LEU A 450 -37.21 -17.87 9.93
C LEU A 450 -36.99 -18.36 11.36
N LYS A 451 -36.34 -17.53 12.18
CA LYS A 451 -36.21 -17.77 13.61
C LYS A 451 -36.57 -16.54 14.42
N SER A 452 -37.08 -16.76 15.62
CA SER A 452 -37.30 -15.73 16.64
C SER A 452 -36.99 -16.31 18.01
N VAL A 453 -36.78 -15.43 18.98
CA VAL A 453 -36.56 -15.79 20.38
C VAL A 453 -37.64 -15.12 21.21
N ASP A 454 -38.42 -15.93 21.92
CA ASP A 454 -39.49 -15.46 22.79
C ASP A 454 -39.26 -15.97 24.21
N GLY A 455 -38.64 -15.15 25.06
CA GLY A 455 -38.31 -15.51 26.43
C GLY A 455 -37.33 -16.69 26.50
N ASP A 456 -37.81 -17.84 27.01
CA ASP A 456 -37.03 -19.05 27.23
C ASP A 456 -37.11 -20.06 26.07
N VAL A 457 -37.74 -19.68 24.95
CA VAL A 457 -37.90 -20.56 23.78
C VAL A 457 -37.34 -19.94 22.49
N VAL A 458 -36.88 -20.82 21.61
CA VAL A 458 -36.61 -20.51 20.21
C VAL A 458 -37.82 -20.92 19.38
N VAL A 459 -38.26 -20.01 18.51
CA VAL A 459 -39.34 -20.25 17.55
C VAL A 459 -38.73 -20.34 16.17
N LEU A 460 -39.06 -21.39 15.42
CA LEU A 460 -38.63 -21.60 14.04
C LEU A 460 -39.86 -21.72 13.15
N LEU A 461 -39.85 -21.05 12.00
CA LEU A 461 -40.78 -21.28 10.90
C LEU A 461 -39.98 -21.93 9.77
N LEU A 462 -40.34 -23.17 9.41
CA LEU A 462 -39.56 -23.98 8.48
C LEU A 462 -40.49 -24.51 7.37
N PRO A 463 -40.05 -24.50 6.10
CA PRO A 463 -40.79 -25.13 5.01
C PRO A 463 -41.00 -26.63 5.29
N GLY A 464 -42.22 -27.12 5.05
CA GLY A 464 -42.58 -28.53 5.18
C GLY A 464 -44.02 -28.77 5.64
N THR A 465 -44.41 -30.05 5.66
CA THR A 465 -45.73 -30.51 6.09
C THR A 465 -45.70 -31.38 7.34
N GLU A 466 -44.57 -32.05 7.60
CA GLU A 466 -44.42 -33.04 8.68
C GLU A 466 -43.94 -32.39 10.00
N ALA A 467 -44.84 -31.70 10.70
CA ALA A 467 -44.49 -30.91 11.90
C ALA A 467 -43.77 -31.73 12.99
N GLY A 468 -44.19 -32.98 13.24
CA GLY A 468 -43.57 -33.85 14.24
C GLY A 468 -42.14 -34.27 13.88
N ALA A 469 -41.91 -34.63 12.61
CA ALA A 469 -40.58 -35.06 12.13
C ALA A 469 -39.57 -33.90 12.13
N ILE A 470 -40.01 -32.69 11.74
CA ILE A 470 -39.20 -31.49 11.73
C ILE A 470 -38.83 -31.09 13.17
N ALA A 471 -39.78 -31.13 14.11
CA ALA A 471 -39.52 -30.85 15.52
C ALA A 471 -38.51 -31.82 16.15
N ARG A 472 -38.65 -33.13 15.88
CA ARG A 472 -37.68 -34.16 16.34
C ARG A 472 -36.27 -33.88 15.84
N THR A 473 -36.14 -33.47 14.60
CA THR A 473 -34.83 -33.19 13.99
C THR A 473 -34.20 -31.94 14.59
N ALA A 474 -34.95 -30.83 14.68
CA ALA A 474 -34.49 -29.60 15.29
C ALA A 474 -34.11 -29.77 16.78
N SER A 475 -34.94 -30.47 17.56
CA SER A 475 -34.67 -30.75 18.98
C SER A 475 -33.40 -31.60 19.16
N ARG A 476 -33.22 -32.65 18.36
CA ARG A 476 -32.05 -33.52 18.40
C ARG A 476 -30.76 -32.77 18.08
N GLU A 477 -30.72 -32.03 16.98
CA GLU A 477 -29.54 -31.24 16.60
C GLU A 477 -29.20 -30.18 17.64
N LEU A 478 -30.20 -29.46 18.17
CA LEU A 478 -29.96 -28.46 19.21
C LEU A 478 -29.48 -29.13 20.52
N SER A 479 -30.01 -30.30 20.86
CA SER A 479 -29.59 -31.05 22.05
C SER A 479 -28.13 -31.49 21.94
N GLU A 480 -27.69 -31.97 20.78
CA GLU A 480 -26.31 -32.34 20.49
C GLU A 480 -25.35 -31.14 20.65
N VAL A 481 -25.76 -29.97 20.14
CA VAL A 481 -24.94 -28.74 20.24
C VAL A 481 -24.81 -28.25 21.69
N LEU A 482 -25.88 -28.36 22.49
CA LEU A 482 -25.90 -27.86 23.86
C LEU A 482 -25.40 -28.87 24.90
N GLY A 483 -25.39 -30.17 24.57
CA GLY A 483 -25.16 -31.24 25.54
C GLY A 483 -26.26 -31.33 26.61
N LYS A 484 -27.47 -30.84 26.30
CA LYS A 484 -28.62 -30.80 27.20
C LYS A 484 -29.91 -31.15 26.46
N PRO A 485 -30.91 -31.75 27.12
CA PRO A 485 -32.21 -32.02 26.51
C PRO A 485 -32.93 -30.75 26.04
N VAL A 486 -33.64 -30.86 24.91
CA VAL A 486 -34.48 -29.79 24.35
C VAL A 486 -35.90 -30.32 24.16
N THR A 487 -36.85 -29.75 24.88
CA THR A 487 -38.28 -30.06 24.67
C THR A 487 -38.81 -29.23 23.51
N ALA A 488 -39.57 -29.82 22.58
CA ALA A 488 -40.14 -29.07 21.46
C ALA A 488 -41.62 -29.38 21.20
N GLY A 489 -42.41 -28.34 20.95
CA GLY A 489 -43.77 -28.47 20.41
C GLY A 489 -43.80 -27.93 18.98
N SER A 490 -44.55 -28.58 18.10
CA SER A 490 -44.76 -28.08 16.74
C SER A 490 -46.21 -28.06 16.34
N ALA A 491 -46.52 -27.31 15.29
CA ALA A 491 -47.84 -27.27 14.64
C ALA A 491 -47.68 -26.89 13.16
N GLY A 492 -48.71 -27.21 12.36
CA GLY A 492 -48.75 -26.98 10.91
C GLY A 492 -49.20 -28.22 10.13
N PRO A 493 -49.17 -28.16 8.78
CA PRO A 493 -48.69 -27.03 7.99
C PRO A 493 -49.65 -25.84 7.92
N VAL A 494 -49.09 -24.66 7.63
CA VAL A 494 -49.82 -23.46 7.18
C VAL A 494 -49.28 -23.02 5.81
N ASP A 495 -50.17 -22.65 4.91
CA ASP A 495 -49.88 -22.18 3.54
C ASP A 495 -50.27 -20.70 3.33
N ASP A 496 -50.65 -20.00 4.40
CA ASP A 496 -51.01 -18.57 4.41
C ASP A 496 -50.35 -17.85 5.59
N PRO A 497 -49.62 -16.73 5.37
CA PRO A 497 -49.06 -15.91 6.43
C PRO A 497 -50.03 -15.51 7.55
N ALA A 498 -51.33 -15.32 7.25
CA ALA A 498 -52.31 -14.96 8.27
C ALA A 498 -52.55 -16.07 9.30
N GLY A 499 -52.27 -17.34 8.95
CA GLY A 499 -52.40 -18.49 9.85
C GLY A 499 -51.21 -18.69 10.80
N ILE A 500 -50.08 -18.01 10.59
CA ILE A 500 -48.84 -18.17 11.38
C ILE A 500 -49.08 -17.89 12.86
N VAL A 501 -49.83 -16.83 13.21
CA VAL A 501 -50.14 -16.47 14.61
C VAL A 501 -50.88 -17.60 15.31
N HIS A 502 -51.87 -18.19 14.63
CA HIS A 502 -52.69 -19.25 15.18
C HIS A 502 -51.87 -20.54 15.37
N MET A 503 -51.07 -20.90 14.34
CA MET A 503 -50.17 -22.04 14.38
C MET A 503 -49.11 -21.90 15.49
N TYR A 504 -48.61 -20.69 15.73
CA TYR A 504 -47.70 -20.39 16.83
C TYR A 504 -48.34 -20.68 18.21
N GLN A 505 -49.57 -20.21 18.41
CA GLN A 505 -50.31 -20.45 19.66
C GLN A 505 -50.63 -21.93 19.87
N GLU A 506 -50.89 -22.67 18.80
CA GLU A 506 -51.09 -24.12 18.85
C GLU A 506 -49.80 -24.85 19.23
N ALA A 507 -48.67 -24.56 18.56
CA ALA A 507 -47.37 -25.13 18.89
C ALA A 507 -46.95 -24.82 20.34
N ARG A 508 -47.31 -23.64 20.87
CA ARG A 508 -47.03 -23.26 22.26
C ARG A 508 -47.81 -24.12 23.25
N ARG A 509 -49.11 -24.35 22.98
CA ARG A 509 -49.95 -25.26 23.77
C ARG A 509 -49.42 -26.69 23.75
N VAL A 510 -48.98 -27.17 22.58
CA VAL A 510 -48.34 -28.49 22.45
C VAL A 510 -47.07 -28.57 23.28
N LEU A 511 -46.18 -27.57 23.19
CA LEU A 511 -44.95 -27.52 24.00
C LEU A 511 -45.25 -27.58 25.50
N ASP A 512 -46.20 -26.77 25.97
CA ASP A 512 -46.55 -26.71 27.39
C ASP A 512 -47.19 -28.02 27.88
N ALA A 513 -48.02 -28.68 27.05
CA ALA A 513 -48.58 -29.99 27.34
C ALA A 513 -47.50 -31.08 27.41
N VAL A 514 -46.58 -31.14 26.44
CA VAL A 514 -45.48 -32.11 26.42
C VAL A 514 -44.55 -31.91 27.62
N ALA A 515 -44.19 -30.66 27.92
CA ALA A 515 -43.37 -30.34 29.08
C ALA A 515 -44.00 -30.80 30.40
N ALA A 516 -45.33 -30.72 30.53
CA ALA A 516 -46.06 -31.15 31.72
C ALA A 516 -46.25 -32.68 31.82
N LEU A 517 -46.39 -33.38 30.69
CA LEU A 517 -46.80 -34.79 30.67
C LEU A 517 -45.64 -35.79 30.53
N THR A 518 -44.59 -35.45 29.80
CA THR A 518 -43.52 -36.40 29.43
C THR A 518 -42.13 -35.99 29.90
N GLY A 519 -41.95 -34.74 30.34
CA GLY A 519 -40.69 -34.23 30.89
C GLY A 519 -39.73 -33.64 29.85
N ALA A 520 -38.50 -33.32 30.28
CA ALA A 520 -37.49 -32.65 29.46
C ALA A 520 -37.01 -33.51 28.27
N GLY A 521 -36.76 -32.88 27.13
CA GLY A 521 -36.22 -33.56 25.93
C GLY A 521 -37.27 -34.24 25.04
N SER A 522 -38.56 -34.10 25.35
CA SER A 522 -39.65 -34.69 24.56
C SER A 522 -40.09 -33.77 23.43
N THR A 523 -40.61 -34.36 22.34
CA THR A 523 -41.17 -33.61 21.21
C THR A 523 -42.54 -34.14 20.83
N ALA A 524 -43.49 -33.27 20.44
CA ALA A 524 -44.75 -33.71 19.84
C ALA A 524 -45.34 -32.68 18.87
N SER A 525 -46.28 -33.14 18.03
CA SER A 525 -47.23 -32.36 17.24
C SER A 525 -48.67 -32.63 17.71
N PRO A 526 -49.70 -31.87 17.24
CA PRO A 526 -51.10 -32.16 17.58
C PRO A 526 -51.51 -33.59 17.20
N GLU A 527 -51.11 -34.08 16.04
CA GLU A 527 -51.43 -35.43 15.54
C GLU A 527 -50.84 -36.52 16.45
N GLU A 528 -49.62 -36.31 16.93
CA GLU A 528 -48.92 -37.28 17.80
C GLU A 528 -49.48 -37.31 19.24
N LEU A 529 -50.21 -36.27 19.66
CA LEU A 529 -50.86 -36.19 20.96
C LEU A 529 -52.26 -36.84 21.00
N GLY A 530 -52.76 -37.35 19.86
CA GLY A 530 -54.07 -37.97 19.75
C GLY A 530 -55.19 -37.04 20.22
N PHE A 531 -56.05 -37.51 21.14
CA PHE A 531 -57.15 -36.70 21.66
C PHE A 531 -56.68 -35.40 22.35
N LEU A 532 -55.51 -35.41 23.00
CA LEU A 532 -54.97 -34.18 23.61
C LEU A 532 -54.66 -33.13 22.53
N GLY A 533 -54.19 -33.55 21.35
CA GLY A 533 -54.04 -32.66 20.21
C GLY A 533 -55.36 -31.99 19.82
N VAL A 534 -56.42 -32.79 19.69
CA VAL A 534 -57.79 -32.28 19.40
C VAL A 534 -58.25 -31.26 20.43
N LEU A 535 -57.93 -31.43 21.72
CA LEU A 535 -58.31 -30.49 22.78
C LEU A 535 -57.48 -29.19 22.73
N LEU A 536 -56.23 -29.30 22.30
CA LEU A 536 -55.28 -28.18 22.28
C LEU A 536 -55.40 -27.34 21.01
N SER A 537 -56.00 -27.83 19.92
CA SER A 537 -56.25 -27.09 18.67
C SER A 537 -57.49 -26.18 18.75
N GLU A 538 -57.48 -24.98 18.14
CA GLU A 538 -58.73 -24.19 17.99
C GLU A 538 -59.58 -24.65 16.80
N LYS A 539 -58.95 -25.22 15.77
CA LYS A 539 -59.63 -25.89 14.65
C LYS A 539 -59.39 -27.41 14.77
N PRO A 540 -60.06 -28.11 15.68
CA PRO A 540 -59.82 -29.53 15.92
C PRO A 540 -60.12 -30.37 14.67
N ASN A 541 -59.14 -31.14 14.21
CA ASN A 541 -59.34 -32.13 13.15
C ASN A 541 -60.03 -33.40 13.68
N ILE A 542 -61.30 -33.26 14.06
CA ILE A 542 -62.13 -34.36 14.59
C ILE A 542 -62.23 -35.50 13.58
N ALA A 543 -62.29 -35.19 12.28
CA ALA A 543 -62.38 -36.19 11.23
C ALA A 543 -61.10 -37.03 11.13
N GLY A 544 -59.93 -36.38 11.16
CA GLY A 544 -58.63 -37.03 11.18
C GLY A 544 -58.47 -37.95 12.39
N PHE A 545 -58.77 -37.45 13.60
CA PHE A 545 -58.71 -38.25 14.82
C PHE A 545 -59.61 -39.50 14.75
N ILE A 546 -60.85 -39.37 14.26
CA ILE A 546 -61.74 -40.53 14.06
C ILE A 546 -61.13 -41.51 13.05
N ASN A 547 -60.62 -41.00 11.93
CA ASN A 547 -60.07 -41.82 10.86
C ASN A 547 -58.81 -42.58 11.30
N GLU A 548 -57.91 -41.94 12.03
CA GLU A 548 -56.71 -42.59 12.57
C GLU A 548 -57.05 -43.64 13.64
N THR A 549 -58.01 -43.33 14.52
CA THR A 549 -58.30 -44.18 15.68
C THR A 549 -59.20 -45.38 15.33
N ILE A 550 -60.23 -45.17 14.50
CA ILE A 550 -61.23 -46.20 14.17
C ILE A 550 -61.55 -46.29 12.66
N GLY A 551 -60.91 -45.48 11.81
CA GLY A 551 -61.10 -45.50 10.35
C GLY A 551 -60.88 -46.87 9.72
N PRO A 552 -59.81 -47.63 10.05
CA PRO A 552 -59.64 -48.98 9.52
C PRO A 552 -60.81 -49.92 9.80
N VAL A 553 -61.47 -49.78 10.96
CA VAL A 553 -62.66 -50.57 11.31
C VAL A 553 -63.90 -50.05 10.60
N LEU A 554 -64.04 -48.73 10.44
CA LEU A 554 -65.11 -48.11 9.64
C LEU A 554 -65.05 -48.57 8.19
N ASP A 555 -63.86 -48.55 7.58
CA ASP A 555 -63.62 -48.98 6.20
C ASP A 555 -63.87 -50.47 6.05
N TYR A 556 -63.44 -51.28 7.02
CA TYR A 556 -63.71 -52.72 7.03
C TYR A 556 -65.22 -53.01 7.12
N ASP A 557 -65.95 -52.31 8.00
CA ASP A 557 -67.41 -52.44 8.12
C ASP A 557 -68.12 -52.08 6.81
N ASP A 558 -67.68 -51.02 6.12
CA ASP A 558 -68.26 -50.60 4.84
C ASP A 558 -67.95 -51.59 3.70
N GLN A 559 -66.70 -52.08 3.60
CA GLN A 559 -66.27 -52.97 2.52
C GLN A 559 -66.79 -54.41 2.70
N GLN A 560 -66.83 -54.91 3.93
CA GLN A 560 -67.20 -56.31 4.23
C GLN A 560 -68.64 -56.43 4.76
N TYR A 561 -69.39 -55.33 4.81
CA TYR A 561 -70.76 -55.26 5.33
C TYR A 561 -70.89 -55.87 6.75
N THR A 562 -69.94 -55.55 7.63
CA THR A 562 -69.91 -56.02 9.02
C THR A 562 -70.47 -54.97 10.01
N GLU A 563 -70.57 -55.34 11.29
CA GLU A 563 -71.03 -54.46 12.38
C GLU A 563 -70.01 -54.42 13.53
N LEU A 564 -68.72 -54.29 13.21
CA LEU A 564 -67.63 -54.27 14.19
C LEU A 564 -67.69 -53.00 15.05
N ILE A 565 -67.98 -51.83 14.47
CA ILE A 565 -68.14 -50.57 15.23
C ILE A 565 -69.25 -50.70 16.28
N ARG A 566 -70.40 -51.25 15.90
CA ARG A 566 -71.53 -51.51 16.81
C ARG A 566 -71.15 -52.51 17.90
N THR A 567 -70.28 -53.48 17.57
CA THR A 567 -69.76 -54.45 18.53
C THR A 567 -68.81 -53.79 19.54
N MET A 568 -67.94 -52.87 19.09
CA MET A 568 -67.07 -52.07 19.97
C MET A 568 -67.87 -51.18 20.93
N GLU A 569 -68.91 -50.49 20.43
CA GLU A 569 -69.78 -49.67 21.27
C GLU A 569 -70.46 -50.48 22.38
N ALA A 570 -71.05 -51.64 22.03
CA ALA A 570 -71.71 -52.52 22.99
C ALA A 570 -70.72 -53.15 23.98
N TYR A 571 -69.51 -53.47 23.52
CA TYR A 571 -68.43 -54.00 24.35
C TYR A 571 -67.99 -53.02 25.44
N PHE A 572 -67.69 -51.77 25.06
CA PHE A 572 -67.32 -50.73 26.02
C PHE A 572 -68.48 -50.35 26.95
N ALA A 573 -69.72 -50.28 26.44
CA ALA A 573 -70.91 -50.02 27.27
C ALA A 573 -71.15 -51.14 28.31
N SER A 574 -70.67 -52.35 28.04
CA SER A 574 -70.82 -53.54 28.90
C SER A 574 -69.64 -53.75 29.86
N ALA A 575 -68.87 -52.69 30.16
CA ALA A 575 -67.67 -52.73 30.99
C ALA A 575 -66.65 -53.77 30.50
N ASN A 576 -66.41 -53.82 29.19
CA ASN A 576 -65.44 -54.70 28.53
C ASN A 576 -65.75 -56.21 28.68
N SER A 577 -67.03 -56.58 28.88
CA SER A 577 -67.46 -57.98 28.98
C SER A 577 -68.06 -58.50 27.67
N PRO A 578 -67.44 -59.49 26.99
CA PRO A 578 -67.99 -60.06 25.76
C PRO A 578 -69.36 -60.72 25.96
N SER A 579 -69.58 -61.37 27.11
CA SER A 579 -70.86 -62.03 27.45
C SER A 579 -72.01 -61.03 27.57
N ARG A 580 -71.80 -59.93 28.30
CA ARG A 580 -72.82 -58.88 28.46
C ARG A 580 -73.06 -58.10 27.16
N ALA A 581 -72.01 -57.88 26.38
CA ALA A 581 -72.13 -57.24 25.06
C ALA A 581 -72.97 -58.12 24.10
N ALA A 582 -72.82 -59.44 24.17
CA ALA A 582 -73.59 -60.38 23.37
C ALA A 582 -75.09 -60.36 23.70
N GLU A 583 -75.45 -60.23 24.99
CA GLU A 583 -76.83 -60.02 25.43
C GLU A 583 -77.42 -58.73 24.82
N SER A 584 -76.68 -57.61 24.90
CA SER A 584 -77.15 -56.33 24.32
C SER A 584 -77.29 -56.36 22.80
N LEU A 585 -76.42 -57.10 22.11
CA LEU A 585 -76.43 -57.23 20.65
C LEU A 585 -77.38 -58.34 20.14
N HIS A 586 -77.97 -59.12 21.04
CA HIS A 586 -78.82 -60.28 20.72
C HIS A 586 -78.12 -61.32 19.82
N VAL A 587 -76.83 -61.59 20.12
CA VAL A 587 -76.01 -62.58 19.42
C VAL A 587 -75.38 -63.56 20.42
N HIS A 588 -74.80 -64.65 19.94
CA HIS A 588 -74.08 -65.59 20.79
C HIS A 588 -72.73 -64.99 21.28
N PRO A 589 -72.29 -65.22 22.55
CA PRO A 589 -71.01 -64.71 23.07
C PRO A 589 -69.80 -65.00 22.18
N ASN A 590 -69.71 -66.21 21.62
CA ASN A 590 -68.66 -66.58 20.66
C ASN A 590 -68.59 -65.66 19.42
N THR A 591 -69.72 -65.13 18.96
CA THR A 591 -69.76 -64.19 17.83
C THR A 591 -69.13 -62.87 18.21
N VAL A 592 -69.38 -62.37 19.42
CA VAL A 592 -68.73 -61.16 19.94
C VAL A 592 -67.23 -61.38 20.11
N SER A 593 -66.80 -62.49 20.71
CA SER A 593 -65.38 -62.81 20.87
C SER A 593 -64.65 -62.83 19.51
N ARG A 594 -65.22 -63.49 18.49
CA ARG A 594 -64.64 -63.51 17.13
C ARG A 594 -64.58 -62.13 16.48
N ARG A 595 -65.60 -61.28 16.70
CA ARG A 595 -65.60 -59.90 16.20
C ARG A 595 -64.52 -59.08 16.90
N LEU A 596 -64.33 -59.25 18.21
CA LEU A 596 -63.28 -58.59 18.98
C LEU A 596 -61.88 -59.05 18.55
N GLU A 597 -61.69 -60.35 18.29
CA GLU A 597 -60.44 -60.87 17.69
C GLU A 597 -60.15 -60.19 16.35
N ARG A 598 -61.16 -60.07 15.48
CA ARG A 598 -61.01 -59.34 14.21
C ARG A 598 -60.69 -57.85 14.40
N ILE A 599 -61.30 -57.19 15.38
CA ILE A 599 -60.97 -55.79 15.71
C ILE A 599 -59.53 -55.67 16.20
N THR A 600 -59.05 -56.62 17.00
CA THR A 600 -57.64 -56.70 17.42
C THR A 600 -56.70 -56.89 16.22
N GLU A 601 -57.07 -57.70 15.24
CA GLU A 601 -56.28 -57.85 14.01
C GLU A 601 -56.21 -56.54 13.19
N ILE A 602 -57.26 -55.71 13.23
CA ILE A 602 -57.35 -54.46 12.46
C ILE A 602 -56.65 -53.30 13.17
N LEU A 603 -56.90 -53.12 14.47
CA LEU A 603 -56.38 -51.98 15.26
C LEU A 603 -55.07 -52.29 16.01
N GLY A 604 -54.64 -53.55 16.02
CA GLY A 604 -53.48 -54.04 16.74
C GLY A 604 -53.78 -54.39 18.21
N GLU A 605 -52.94 -55.26 18.80
CA GLU A 605 -53.09 -55.83 20.15
C GLU A 605 -53.28 -54.81 21.29
N ASP A 606 -52.85 -53.57 21.07
CA ASP A 606 -52.82 -52.53 22.10
C ASP A 606 -54.11 -51.71 22.21
N TRP A 607 -55.10 -51.92 21.34
CA TRP A 607 -56.30 -51.09 21.27
C TRP A 607 -57.16 -51.09 22.56
N GLN A 608 -56.99 -52.10 23.41
CA GLN A 608 -57.69 -52.23 24.70
C GLN A 608 -56.89 -51.71 25.90
N LYS A 609 -55.61 -51.31 25.73
CA LYS A 609 -54.84 -50.70 26.81
C LYS A 609 -55.48 -49.37 27.24
N PRO A 610 -55.35 -48.95 28.52
CA PRO A 610 -56.13 -47.82 29.06
C PRO A 610 -56.11 -46.54 28.22
N THR A 611 -54.95 -46.12 27.71
CA THR A 611 -54.80 -44.90 26.91
C THR A 611 -55.46 -45.03 25.53
N GLN A 612 -55.23 -46.14 24.83
CA GLN A 612 -55.79 -46.42 23.51
C GLN A 612 -57.29 -46.67 23.59
N ALA A 613 -57.76 -47.42 24.58
CA ALA A 613 -59.18 -47.69 24.80
C ALA A 613 -59.98 -46.39 25.04
N LEU A 614 -59.40 -45.42 25.76
CA LEU A 614 -60.01 -44.09 25.93
C LEU A 614 -60.14 -43.36 24.59
N GLN A 615 -59.07 -43.34 23.77
CA GLN A 615 -59.11 -42.70 22.45
C GLN A 615 -60.16 -43.35 21.54
N VAL A 616 -60.21 -44.68 21.52
CA VAL A 616 -61.21 -45.44 20.76
C VAL A 616 -62.64 -45.12 21.23
N GLN A 617 -62.89 -45.09 22.55
CA GLN A 617 -64.20 -44.72 23.10
C GLN A 617 -64.61 -43.29 22.70
N LEU A 618 -63.68 -42.33 22.75
CA LEU A 618 -63.92 -40.95 22.33
C LEU A 618 -64.18 -40.86 20.83
N ALA A 619 -63.41 -41.56 20.00
CA ALA A 619 -63.62 -41.62 18.55
C ALA A 619 -65.00 -42.19 18.19
N LEU A 620 -65.43 -43.26 18.86
CA LEU A 620 -66.77 -43.83 18.71
C LEU A 620 -67.86 -42.82 19.08
N GLN A 621 -67.72 -42.13 20.21
CA GLN A 621 -68.67 -41.09 20.64
C GLN A 621 -68.74 -39.91 19.66
N LEU A 622 -67.59 -39.45 19.16
CA LEU A 622 -67.51 -38.35 18.19
C LEU A 622 -68.12 -38.76 16.84
N GLN A 623 -67.84 -39.97 16.35
CA GLN A 623 -68.41 -40.49 15.11
C GLN A 623 -69.93 -40.64 15.21
N ARG A 624 -70.44 -41.18 16.33
CA ARG A 624 -71.89 -41.28 16.58
C ARG A 624 -72.56 -39.91 16.60
N THR A 625 -71.93 -38.94 17.26
CA THR A 625 -72.42 -37.55 17.33
C THR A 625 -72.43 -36.92 15.94
N ARG A 626 -71.36 -37.10 15.15
CA ARG A 626 -71.24 -36.61 13.78
C ARG A 626 -72.31 -37.21 12.86
N GLN A 627 -72.56 -38.51 12.95
CA GLN A 627 -73.64 -39.17 12.19
C GLN A 627 -75.03 -38.64 12.58
N ALA A 628 -75.28 -38.41 13.87
CA ALA A 628 -76.55 -37.88 14.36
C ALA A 628 -76.80 -36.42 13.90
N LEU A 629 -75.75 -35.59 13.90
CA LEU A 629 -75.81 -34.21 13.42
C LEU A 629 -76.00 -34.16 11.89
N ASN A 630 -75.28 -34.99 11.14
CA ASN A 630 -75.42 -35.07 9.68
C ASN A 630 -76.80 -35.59 9.24
N LYS A 631 -77.43 -36.49 10.02
CA LYS A 631 -78.81 -36.94 9.77
C LYS A 631 -79.87 -35.86 10.04
N LYS A 632 -79.55 -34.82 10.82
CA LYS A 632 -80.48 -33.71 11.16
C LYS A 632 -80.34 -32.47 10.26
N ALA A 633 -79.35 -32.39 9.38
CA ALA A 633 -79.21 -31.27 8.45
C ALA A 633 -80.26 -31.33 7.32
N PRO A 634 -81.10 -30.30 7.10
CA PRO A 634 -82.06 -30.29 6.00
C PRO A 634 -81.35 -30.19 4.63
N ARG A 635 -81.70 -31.07 3.69
CA ARG A 635 -81.30 -30.97 2.27
C ARG A 635 -81.78 -29.62 1.71
N THR A 636 -80.89 -28.64 1.66
CA THR A 636 -81.17 -27.32 1.07
C THR A 636 -80.62 -27.24 -0.34
N GLY A 637 -81.54 -27.19 -1.32
CA GLY A 637 -81.41 -26.35 -2.52
C GLY A 637 -80.60 -26.86 -3.71
N GLN A 638 -81.15 -27.79 -4.51
CA GLN A 638 -80.94 -27.73 -5.96
C GLN A 638 -81.85 -26.63 -6.55
N PRO A 639 -81.34 -25.63 -7.28
CA PRO A 639 -82.19 -24.73 -8.05
C PRO A 639 -82.71 -25.47 -9.29
N ARG A 640 -84.04 -25.52 -9.42
CA ARG A 640 -84.74 -25.87 -10.67
C ARG A 640 -84.28 -24.92 -11.78
N GLN A 641 -83.69 -25.47 -12.84
CA GLN A 641 -83.76 -24.87 -14.17
C GLN A 641 -85.22 -24.92 -14.62
N ILE A 642 -85.87 -23.77 -14.78
CA ILE A 642 -86.98 -23.59 -15.73
C ILE A 642 -86.75 -22.28 -16.47
N ILE A 643 -86.72 -22.45 -17.79
CA ILE A 643 -86.53 -21.51 -18.89
C ILE A 643 -87.71 -20.53 -18.96
N GLY A 644 -87.43 -19.25 -19.26
CA GLY A 644 -88.42 -18.21 -19.53
C GLY A 644 -87.84 -16.82 -19.41
#